data_AF-A0A0G1YFU6-F1
#
_entry.id   AF-A0A0G1YFU6-F1
#
_cell.length_a   1.000
_cell.length_b   1.000
_cell.length_c   1.000
_cell.angle_alpha   90.00
_cell.angle_beta   90.00
_cell.angle_gamma   90.00
#
_symmetry.space_group_name_H-M   'P 1'
#
loop_
_entity.id
_entity.type
_entity.pdbx_description
1 polymer ?
#
loop_
_entity_poly.entity_id
_entity_poly.type
_entity_poly.pdbx_seq_one_letter_code
_entity_poly.pdbx_strand_id
1 'polypeptide(L)'
;MAVRVSPCLPVSPHVVDTGASQPASDWRAAVVPYAEPVGVVRRREIVDLAGLVSRANQEKSVAVKPPERKRIAVAVASSLARASAWRLAFAGRIRGFFGICQDNFQRGLTGRLDWRRWAASTAILLVAATLPFPAIGYVERIKADTQTIIEHSTNAFLSLQSSTVAALSTNIPQAEHDLNAALKSFGDAEELIDKEYRALVYVASLLPVVGKKVSSRQHLLTAGHHVALGNTYLVKGADEAVQSAAQPLVDRLALVRAHMRSAIPQYEAALNELSHVDSTALPVEYQDSFAEFKVLFSTFIDDMGDLAAVMSGLETMLGSTDFKRYLVVFQNHHELRPAGGFVGSFAVVDIQKGKLLNVEVPGGGSYDLQGQLNAFIKPPIPLQLVNYRWEFQDANWFPDFPSSAKKLAWFYQASRGTTVDGVIAVNASVLERVLKILGPVYSQDFDLLLNSDQALQNLQMQVESDYDKEKNQPKAAVAAILSQLIDSLGAVKPDEILGLVTELDEALAGKEIQVYAADEQVQREWREFGWTGEIAPVAPAQDYLLVVNTNVGGGKSDARMQQTVEHEALVQPNGSIIDTVIVRRRHEGDRAEVFYGQPNIDYLRLYVPAGAELIAAGGFTFPEEESFLVPEEWYQDDSDLAQLEVDEGIHVESGTRLTREFGKTVFGNWLVVEPGEEAEVWFTYRLPFSAFDASSQASPRSESPSWTAAGWRPGRAAASATSRYSLVVQKQSGSESVFSTQIIYPSGWQPVWRTSEDLALGRNGAALSAKLESDLAVGVVMEKK
;
A
#
# COMPACT_ATOMS: atom_id res chain seq x y z
N MET A 1 43.69 -26.64 -49.10
CA MET A 1 42.69 -25.58 -49.37
C MET A 1 42.49 -24.81 -48.08
N ALA A 2 42.81 -23.50 -48.10
CA ALA A 2 42.96 -22.57 -46.96
C ALA A 2 41.65 -22.38 -46.15
N VAL A 3 41.59 -22.35 -44.81
CA VAL A 3 42.10 -21.42 -43.75
C VAL A 3 41.53 -19.99 -43.80
N ARG A 4 40.79 -19.58 -42.74
CA ARG A 4 40.91 -18.34 -41.88
C ARG A 4 39.54 -17.93 -41.29
N VAL A 5 39.30 -17.90 -39.96
CA VAL A 5 39.78 -17.03 -38.85
C VAL A 5 38.92 -15.77 -38.68
N SER A 6 38.24 -15.64 -37.52
CA SER A 6 37.64 -14.40 -36.95
C SER A 6 38.73 -13.35 -36.62
N PRO A 7 38.43 -12.04 -36.44
CA PRO A 7 38.11 -11.54 -35.07
C PRO A 7 37.28 -10.23 -34.95
N CYS A 8 36.73 -10.05 -33.74
CA CYS A 8 36.47 -8.84 -32.91
C CYS A 8 36.33 -7.39 -33.46
N LEU A 9 35.27 -6.72 -32.95
CA LEU A 9 35.04 -5.34 -32.41
C LEU A 9 36.26 -4.39 -32.15
N PRO A 10 36.12 -3.10 -31.72
CA PRO A 10 35.05 -2.04 -31.78
C PRO A 10 35.58 -0.62 -32.16
N VAL A 11 34.76 0.37 -32.56
CA VAL A 11 35.05 1.84 -32.37
C VAL A 11 33.79 2.72 -32.41
N SER A 12 33.60 3.58 -31.40
CA SER A 12 32.82 4.84 -31.41
C SER A 12 33.79 6.01 -31.66
N PRO A 13 33.46 7.05 -32.46
CA PRO A 13 33.00 8.31 -31.87
C PRO A 13 32.10 9.20 -32.76
N HIS A 14 31.40 10.13 -32.09
CA HIS A 14 30.84 11.40 -32.59
C HIS A 14 31.19 11.83 -34.03
N VAL A 15 30.14 12.09 -34.83
CA VAL A 15 30.16 13.14 -35.86
C VAL A 15 28.92 14.00 -35.69
N VAL A 16 29.19 15.28 -35.42
CA VAL A 16 28.24 16.37 -35.28
C VAL A 16 27.89 16.87 -36.69
N ASP A 17 26.60 16.95 -37.01
CA ASP A 17 26.15 17.77 -38.13
C ASP A 17 25.86 19.19 -37.62
N THR A 18 26.59 20.17 -38.18
CA THR A 18 26.48 21.60 -37.83
C THR A 18 26.00 22.35 -39.06
N GLY A 19 24.71 22.68 -39.13
CA GLY A 19 24.25 23.50 -40.24
C GLY A 19 22.75 23.69 -40.41
N ALA A 20 22.06 24.26 -39.42
CA ALA A 20 21.07 25.34 -39.63
C ALA A 20 20.34 25.67 -38.33
N SER A 21 20.44 26.93 -37.93
CA SER A 21 19.74 27.58 -36.82
C SER A 21 18.22 27.37 -36.87
N GLN A 22 17.65 26.68 -35.87
CA GLN A 22 16.22 26.76 -35.55
C GLN A 22 16.02 27.69 -34.35
N PRO A 23 15.09 28.66 -34.41
CA PRO A 23 14.60 29.32 -33.22
C PRO A 23 13.70 28.34 -32.43
N ALA A 24 13.84 28.36 -31.10
CA ALA A 24 12.96 27.66 -30.18
C ALA A 24 11.50 28.04 -30.47
N SER A 25 10.72 27.11 -31.02
CA SER A 25 9.29 27.26 -31.17
C SER A 25 8.59 26.69 -29.94
N ASP A 26 7.98 27.62 -29.24
CA ASP A 26 7.16 27.51 -28.06
C ASP A 26 6.03 26.48 -28.27
N TRP A 27 6.03 25.39 -27.49
CA TRP A 27 4.96 24.38 -27.49
C TRP A 27 3.60 24.92 -27.02
N ARG A 28 3.56 26.18 -26.53
CA ARG A 28 2.34 26.86 -26.05
C ARG A 28 1.43 27.42 -27.14
N ALA A 29 1.70 27.17 -28.43
CA ALA A 29 0.91 27.72 -29.54
C ALA A 29 -0.10 26.74 -30.19
N ALA A 30 -0.32 25.54 -29.64
CA ALA A 30 -1.21 24.53 -30.25
C ALA A 30 -2.54 24.28 -29.52
N VAL A 31 -3.04 25.24 -28.72
CA VAL A 31 -4.40 25.19 -28.19
C VAL A 31 -5.26 26.17 -28.99
N VAL A 32 -5.92 25.66 -30.02
CA VAL A 32 -7.00 26.38 -30.72
C VAL A 32 -8.30 26.04 -29.99
N PRO A 33 -9.03 27.01 -29.42
CA PRO A 33 -10.36 26.76 -28.87
C PRO A 33 -11.32 26.54 -30.04
N TYR A 34 -11.74 25.30 -30.26
CA TYR A 34 -12.75 24.99 -31.28
C TYR A 34 -14.13 25.34 -30.72
N ALA A 35 -14.61 26.54 -31.04
CA ALA A 35 -15.99 26.94 -30.87
C ALA A 35 -16.57 27.22 -32.24
N GLU A 36 -17.37 26.29 -32.79
CA GLU A 36 -18.35 26.57 -33.86
C GLU A 36 -19.30 25.35 -34.10
N PRO A 37 -20.46 25.51 -34.77
CA PRO A 37 -21.77 25.65 -34.15
C PRO A 37 -22.67 24.41 -34.24
N VAL A 38 -23.58 24.28 -33.27
CA VAL A 38 -24.59 23.23 -33.12
C VAL A 38 -25.52 23.14 -34.34
N GLY A 39 -25.50 21.97 -34.99
CA GLY A 39 -26.44 21.60 -36.04
C GLY A 39 -27.83 21.24 -35.51
N VAL A 40 -28.84 21.70 -36.25
CA VAL A 40 -30.30 21.56 -36.11
C VAL A 40 -30.82 20.36 -35.29
N VAL A 41 -31.42 20.68 -34.14
CA VAL A 41 -32.25 19.78 -33.33
C VAL A 41 -33.52 19.38 -34.10
N ARG A 42 -33.68 18.09 -34.42
CA ARG A 42 -35.00 17.52 -34.70
C ARG A 42 -35.67 17.18 -33.37
N ARG A 43 -36.85 17.76 -33.11
CA ARG A 43 -37.69 17.42 -31.94
C ARG A 43 -37.87 15.90 -31.86
N ARG A 44 -37.44 15.32 -30.75
CA ARG A 44 -37.87 14.01 -30.28
C ARG A 44 -38.66 14.24 -28.98
N GLU A 45 -39.83 13.63 -28.90
CA GLU A 45 -40.68 13.70 -27.71
C GLU A 45 -40.07 12.85 -26.60
N ILE A 46 -40.14 13.39 -25.38
CA ILE A 46 -39.70 12.74 -24.15
C ILE A 46 -40.80 11.76 -23.74
N VAL A 47 -40.46 10.48 -23.61
CA VAL A 47 -41.33 9.47 -23.00
C VAL A 47 -40.85 9.24 -21.57
N ASP A 48 -41.71 9.56 -20.60
CA ASP A 48 -41.50 9.31 -19.18
C ASP A 48 -41.77 7.84 -18.85
N LEU A 49 -40.75 6.99 -19.05
CA LEU A 49 -40.83 5.56 -18.76
C LEU A 49 -41.00 5.26 -17.26
N ALA A 50 -40.43 6.08 -16.37
CA ALA A 50 -40.62 5.93 -14.93
C ALA A 50 -42.09 6.17 -14.50
N GLY A 51 -42.76 7.12 -15.17
CA GLY A 51 -44.18 7.37 -15.03
C GLY A 51 -45.09 6.26 -15.59
N LEU A 52 -44.61 5.45 -16.52
CA LEU A 52 -45.35 4.30 -17.08
C LEU A 52 -45.24 3.06 -16.18
N VAL A 53 -44.04 2.78 -15.67
CA VAL A 53 -43.79 1.66 -14.75
C VAL A 53 -44.46 1.88 -13.39
N SER A 54 -44.47 3.12 -12.88
CA SER A 54 -45.16 3.46 -11.63
C SER A 54 -46.69 3.36 -11.72
N ARG A 55 -47.28 3.61 -12.91
CA ARG A 55 -48.73 3.44 -13.16
C ARG A 55 -49.13 1.97 -13.29
N ALA A 56 -48.29 1.14 -13.91
CA ALA A 56 -48.53 -0.30 -13.99
C ALA A 56 -48.53 -0.97 -12.60
N ASN A 57 -47.71 -0.47 -11.67
CA ASN A 57 -47.61 -1.01 -10.31
C ASN A 57 -48.71 -0.52 -9.33
N GLN A 58 -49.53 0.47 -9.72
CA GLN A 58 -50.58 1.02 -8.85
C GLN A 58 -51.99 0.43 -9.06
N GLU A 59 -52.24 -0.37 -10.11
CA GLU A 59 -53.59 -0.85 -10.44
C GLU A 59 -53.98 -2.24 -9.88
N LYS A 60 -53.21 -2.84 -8.96
CA LYS A 60 -53.65 -4.06 -8.25
C LYS A 60 -53.44 -3.97 -6.72
N SER A 61 -54.43 -3.36 -6.06
CA SER A 61 -54.68 -3.36 -4.60
C SER A 61 -54.85 -4.79 -4.02
N VAL A 62 -54.68 -5.08 -2.71
CA VAL A 62 -55.63 -4.78 -1.61
C VAL A 62 -54.97 -4.72 -0.21
N ALA A 63 -55.55 -3.83 0.60
CA ALA A 63 -55.28 -3.32 1.96
C ALA A 63 -55.04 -4.29 3.14
N VAL A 64 -54.20 -3.83 4.09
CA VAL A 64 -54.30 -4.10 5.54
C VAL A 64 -54.00 -2.82 6.35
N LYS A 65 -54.84 -2.54 7.36
CA LYS A 65 -54.79 -1.40 8.31
C LYS A 65 -53.67 -1.53 9.36
N PRO A 66 -53.07 -0.43 9.85
CA PRO A 66 -52.21 -0.45 11.05
C PRO A 66 -52.98 0.00 12.32
N PRO A 67 -52.59 -0.46 13.53
CA PRO A 67 -52.99 0.18 14.78
C PRO A 67 -51.90 1.07 15.39
N GLU A 68 -52.32 1.83 16.40
CA GLU A 68 -51.82 3.14 16.81
C GLU A 68 -50.61 3.18 17.76
N ARG A 69 -50.03 4.39 17.75
CA ARG A 69 -48.98 5.02 18.58
C ARG A 69 -49.07 4.77 20.10
N LYS A 70 -47.89 4.77 20.74
CA LYS A 70 -47.62 5.57 21.96
C LYS A 70 -46.23 6.22 21.93
N ARG A 71 -46.22 7.53 22.13
CA ARG A 71 -45.05 8.39 22.40
C ARG A 71 -44.69 8.31 23.87
N ILE A 72 -43.40 8.36 24.20
CA ILE A 72 -42.92 8.99 25.45
C ILE A 72 -41.66 9.79 25.10
N ALA A 73 -41.71 11.09 25.39
CA ALA A 73 -40.58 12.00 25.46
C ALA A 73 -40.26 12.24 26.94
N VAL A 74 -38.97 12.37 27.30
CA VAL A 74 -38.56 13.17 28.47
C VAL A 74 -37.22 13.80 28.17
N ALA A 75 -37.14 15.11 28.41
CA ALA A 75 -35.92 15.89 28.47
C ALA A 75 -35.86 16.64 29.80
N VAL A 76 -34.62 16.97 30.20
CA VAL A 76 -34.15 18.14 30.98
C VAL A 76 -33.97 18.02 32.51
N ALA A 77 -32.83 18.63 32.92
CA ALA A 77 -32.43 19.26 34.19
C ALA A 77 -31.92 18.33 35.32
N SER A 78 -30.64 18.38 35.69
CA SER A 78 -29.85 19.46 36.35
C SER A 78 -30.25 19.74 37.79
N SER A 79 -29.36 19.41 38.74
CA SER A 79 -29.31 20.08 40.04
C SER A 79 -27.89 20.11 40.60
N LEU A 80 -27.43 21.33 40.85
CA LEU A 80 -26.19 21.73 41.48
C LEU A 80 -26.19 21.53 43.01
N ALA A 81 -24.96 21.37 43.52
CA ALA A 81 -24.40 21.96 44.76
C ALA A 81 -24.78 21.39 46.14
N ARG A 82 -23.73 20.97 46.87
CA ARG A 82 -23.16 21.57 48.12
C ARG A 82 -21.99 20.66 48.58
N ALA A 83 -20.73 21.11 48.66
CA ALA A 83 -20.10 22.08 49.56
C ALA A 83 -19.87 21.57 51.00
N SER A 84 -18.60 21.27 51.33
CA SER A 84 -17.90 21.62 52.59
C SER A 84 -16.47 21.01 52.54
N ALA A 85 -15.42 21.78 52.27
CA ALA A 85 -14.66 22.62 53.21
C ALA A 85 -13.75 21.80 54.15
N TRP A 86 -12.42 21.89 53.95
CA TRP A 86 -11.44 22.15 55.03
C TRP A 86 -10.26 22.93 54.45
N ARG A 87 -9.98 24.07 55.09
CA ARG A 87 -8.86 24.98 54.86
C ARG A 87 -7.70 24.57 55.76
N LEU A 88 -6.46 24.78 55.31
CA LEU A 88 -5.40 25.40 56.13
C LEU A 88 -4.37 26.09 55.23
N ALA A 89 -4.16 27.37 55.52
CA ALA A 89 -3.20 28.31 54.93
C ALA A 89 -1.77 27.97 55.39
N PHE A 90 -0.67 28.40 54.74
CA PHE A 90 -0.09 29.77 54.72
C PHE A 90 1.16 29.68 53.79
N ALA A 91 1.32 30.39 52.66
CA ALA A 91 1.60 31.81 52.40
C ALA A 91 3.01 32.34 52.81
N GLY A 92 3.76 32.84 51.80
CA GLY A 92 4.92 33.77 51.94
C GLY A 92 6.13 33.41 51.07
N ARG A 93 6.16 33.71 49.75
CA ARG A 93 6.55 34.99 49.08
C ARG A 93 8.03 35.37 49.24
N ILE A 94 8.84 35.27 48.17
CA ILE A 94 9.78 36.31 47.68
C ILE A 94 9.93 36.16 46.14
N ARG A 95 9.84 37.28 45.42
CA ARG A 95 9.98 37.40 43.96
C ARG A 95 10.99 38.51 43.68
N GLY A 96 11.87 38.29 42.69
CA GLY A 96 12.45 39.34 41.85
C GLY A 96 13.85 39.84 42.22
N PHE A 97 14.83 39.55 41.35
CA PHE A 97 16.09 40.31 41.29
C PHE A 97 16.51 40.50 39.83
N PHE A 98 16.25 41.71 39.31
CA PHE A 98 16.98 42.34 38.21
C PHE A 98 16.88 43.85 38.43
N GLY A 99 18.03 44.53 38.43
CA GLY A 99 18.13 45.97 38.60
C GLY A 99 19.59 46.40 38.72
N ILE A 100 20.11 46.97 37.63
CA ILE A 100 21.50 47.42 37.40
C ILE A 100 21.62 48.92 37.73
N CYS A 101 22.82 49.33 38.17
CA CYS A 101 23.46 50.67 38.19
C CYS A 101 22.75 51.90 38.82
N GLN A 102 23.38 52.51 39.84
CA GLN A 102 24.14 53.79 39.69
C GLN A 102 24.77 54.28 41.03
N ASP A 103 26.06 54.65 40.92
CA ASP A 103 26.91 55.61 41.66
C ASP A 103 26.63 56.07 43.11
N ASN A 104 27.65 55.89 43.97
CA ASN A 104 28.56 56.96 44.45
C ASN A 104 29.54 56.37 45.49
N PHE A 105 30.86 56.38 45.23
CA PHE A 105 31.80 57.42 45.66
C PHE A 105 31.92 57.58 47.19
N GLN A 106 32.89 56.90 47.82
CA GLN A 106 33.95 57.44 48.69
C GLN A 106 34.53 56.40 49.67
N ARG A 107 35.87 56.25 49.62
CA ARG A 107 36.85 55.95 50.71
C ARG A 107 36.65 54.65 51.52
N GLY A 108 37.64 53.84 51.84
CA GLY A 108 39.09 53.94 51.82
C GLY A 108 39.65 52.65 52.45
N LEU A 109 40.91 52.35 52.13
CA LEU A 109 41.66 51.13 52.47
C LEU A 109 41.59 50.72 53.96
N THR A 110 41.06 49.53 54.22
CA THR A 110 41.57 48.62 55.28
C THR A 110 41.31 47.17 54.86
N GLY A 111 42.35 46.48 54.39
CA GLY A 111 42.28 45.07 54.01
C GLY A 111 42.17 44.16 55.24
N ARG A 112 40.98 43.57 55.46
CA ARG A 112 40.84 42.35 56.25
C ARG A 112 40.88 41.16 55.28
N LEU A 113 41.87 40.29 55.44
CA LEU A 113 41.91 39.00 54.75
C LEU A 113 40.65 38.21 55.10
N ASP A 114 39.81 37.96 54.10
CA ASP A 114 38.60 37.16 54.23
C ASP A 114 39.00 35.67 54.27
N TRP A 115 39.22 35.16 55.48
CA TRP A 115 39.67 33.78 55.75
C TRP A 115 38.81 32.72 55.06
N ARG A 116 37.53 33.01 54.79
CA ARG A 116 36.63 32.11 54.05
C ARG A 116 36.99 32.00 52.57
N ARG A 117 37.38 33.11 51.95
CA ARG A 117 37.86 33.12 50.55
C ARG A 117 39.22 32.46 50.45
N TRP A 118 40.13 32.75 51.39
CA TRP A 118 41.44 32.08 51.45
C TRP A 118 41.34 30.58 51.72
N ALA A 119 40.48 30.14 52.64
CA ALA A 119 40.24 28.72 52.90
C ALA A 119 39.60 28.01 51.70
N ALA A 120 38.66 28.66 50.99
CA ALA A 120 38.07 28.12 49.77
C ALA A 120 39.10 28.03 48.62
N SER A 121 39.91 29.07 48.41
CA SER A 121 40.98 29.08 47.41
C SER A 121 42.08 28.08 47.73
N THR A 122 42.42 27.91 49.01
CA THR A 122 43.44 26.94 49.47
C THR A 122 42.91 25.50 49.40
N ALA A 123 41.62 25.28 49.68
CA ALA A 123 40.98 23.97 49.50
C ALA A 123 40.89 23.58 48.01
N ILE A 124 40.56 24.54 47.12
CA ILE A 124 40.58 24.32 45.66
C ILE A 124 42.00 24.07 45.16
N LEU A 125 43.00 24.82 45.64
CA LEU A 125 44.41 24.60 45.33
C LEU A 125 44.95 23.29 45.90
N LEU A 126 44.50 22.86 47.09
CA LEU A 126 44.87 21.57 47.68
C LEU A 126 44.22 20.40 46.93
N VAL A 127 42.96 20.52 46.51
CA VAL A 127 42.32 19.52 45.62
C VAL A 127 43.01 19.48 44.26
N ALA A 128 43.39 20.63 43.69
CA ALA A 128 44.16 20.71 42.46
C ALA A 128 45.62 20.22 42.60
N ALA A 129 46.21 20.34 43.80
CA ALA A 129 47.59 19.94 44.10
C ALA A 129 47.73 18.49 44.61
N THR A 130 46.65 17.85 45.09
CA THR A 130 46.63 16.41 45.40
C THR A 130 46.23 15.54 44.20
N LEU A 131 45.61 16.13 43.18
CA LEU A 131 45.31 15.48 41.91
C LEU A 131 46.54 14.99 41.08
N PRO A 132 47.78 15.53 41.13
CA PRO A 132 48.79 15.16 40.12
C PRO A 132 49.44 13.78 40.26
N PHE A 133 49.44 13.15 41.44
CA PHE A 133 50.28 11.95 41.65
C PHE A 133 49.58 10.61 41.34
N PRO A 134 48.28 10.42 41.59
CA PRO A 134 47.52 9.31 41.01
C PRO A 134 47.08 9.61 39.56
N ALA A 135 46.92 10.88 39.16
CA ALA A 135 46.36 11.24 37.86
C ALA A 135 47.25 10.89 36.67
N ILE A 136 48.58 10.85 36.79
CA ILE A 136 49.45 10.48 35.67
C ILE A 136 49.36 8.98 35.38
N GLY A 137 49.38 8.14 36.43
CA GLY A 137 49.11 6.71 36.29
C GLY A 137 47.69 6.42 35.80
N TYR A 138 46.70 7.21 36.23
CA TYR A 138 45.34 7.15 35.68
C TYR A 138 45.26 7.64 34.23
N VAL A 139 46.02 8.64 33.79
CA VAL A 139 46.03 9.13 32.40
C VAL A 139 46.72 8.14 31.46
N GLU A 140 47.80 7.49 31.90
CA GLU A 140 48.41 6.38 31.16
C GLU A 140 47.50 5.16 31.11
N ARG A 141 46.83 4.83 32.21
CA ARG A 141 45.82 3.76 32.28
C ARG A 141 44.58 4.08 31.44
N ILE A 142 44.08 5.32 31.46
CA ILE A 142 42.99 5.80 30.58
C ILE A 142 43.42 5.72 29.11
N LYS A 143 44.66 6.08 28.75
CA LYS A 143 45.13 5.95 27.36
C LYS A 143 45.25 4.50 26.92
N ALA A 144 45.81 3.63 27.76
CA ALA A 144 45.91 2.20 27.50
C ALA A 144 44.51 1.56 27.39
N ASP A 145 43.62 1.86 28.33
CA ASP A 145 42.27 1.28 28.37
C ASP A 145 41.35 1.91 27.32
N THR A 146 41.60 3.15 26.87
CA THR A 146 40.96 3.70 25.66
C THR A 146 41.38 2.94 24.42
N GLN A 147 42.66 2.52 24.31
CA GLN A 147 43.09 1.66 23.21
C GLN A 147 42.43 0.29 23.31
N THR A 148 42.32 -0.29 24.51
CA THR A 148 41.62 -1.56 24.76
C THR A 148 40.13 -1.49 24.41
N ILE A 149 39.43 -0.41 24.78
CA ILE A 149 38.02 -0.18 24.38
C ILE A 149 37.90 -0.03 22.87
N ILE A 150 38.82 0.69 22.21
CA ILE A 150 38.84 0.83 20.75
C ILE A 150 39.09 -0.55 20.09
N GLU A 151 39.99 -1.35 20.65
CA GLU A 151 40.29 -2.70 20.16
C GLU A 151 39.09 -3.63 20.29
N HIS A 152 38.49 -3.74 21.48
CA HIS A 152 37.29 -4.55 21.71
C HIS A 152 36.12 -4.09 20.84
N SER A 153 35.87 -2.79 20.73
CA SER A 153 34.79 -2.26 19.90
C SER A 153 35.02 -2.47 18.40
N THR A 154 36.26 -2.34 17.93
CA THR A 154 36.61 -2.62 16.53
C THR A 154 36.45 -4.10 16.23
N ASN A 155 36.96 -4.98 17.10
CA ASN A 155 36.78 -6.43 16.97
C ASN A 155 35.30 -6.81 17.00
N ALA A 156 34.51 -6.21 17.90
CA ALA A 156 33.08 -6.45 17.98
C ALA A 156 32.37 -6.12 16.67
N PHE A 157 32.65 -4.95 16.09
CA PHE A 157 32.06 -4.53 14.83
C PHE A 157 32.50 -5.41 13.65
N LEU A 158 33.79 -5.73 13.54
CA LEU A 158 34.31 -6.61 12.50
C LEU A 158 33.71 -8.02 12.59
N SER A 159 33.59 -8.56 13.80
CA SER A 159 32.93 -9.85 14.04
C SER A 159 31.44 -9.80 13.71
N LEU A 160 30.74 -8.71 14.05
CA LEU A 160 29.32 -8.52 13.69
C LEU A 160 29.13 -8.44 12.17
N GLN A 161 30.01 -7.72 11.47
CA GLN A 161 30.03 -7.65 10.01
C GLN A 161 30.29 -9.04 9.39
N SER A 162 31.31 -9.75 9.89
CA SER A 162 31.64 -11.11 9.44
C SER A 162 30.47 -12.07 9.62
N SER A 163 29.79 -11.99 10.78
CA SER A 163 28.59 -12.77 11.06
C SER A 163 27.46 -12.50 10.06
N THR A 164 27.23 -11.22 9.74
CA THR A 164 26.20 -10.82 8.77
C THR A 164 26.51 -11.36 7.37
N VAL A 165 27.76 -11.25 6.92
CA VAL A 165 28.20 -11.81 5.63
C VAL A 165 28.07 -13.34 5.61
N ALA A 166 28.46 -14.00 6.70
CA ALA A 166 28.32 -15.45 6.83
C ALA A 166 26.85 -15.87 6.74
N ALA A 167 25.94 -15.18 7.44
CA ALA A 167 24.50 -15.43 7.39
C ALA A 167 23.92 -15.24 5.97
N LEU A 168 24.28 -14.16 5.28
CA LEU A 168 23.86 -13.90 3.90
C LEU A 168 24.40 -14.94 2.91
N SER A 169 25.56 -15.52 3.18
CA SER A 169 26.12 -16.64 2.42
C SER A 169 25.60 -18.01 2.87
N THR A 170 24.58 -18.06 3.72
CA THR A 170 23.97 -19.29 4.29
C THR A 170 24.92 -20.14 5.16
N ASN A 171 26.05 -19.58 5.60
CA ASN A 171 26.99 -20.25 6.50
C ASN A 171 26.64 -19.96 7.97
N ILE A 172 25.54 -20.57 8.42
CA ILE A 172 24.97 -20.38 9.75
C ILE A 172 25.96 -20.71 10.90
N PRO A 173 26.76 -21.79 10.86
CA PRO A 173 27.73 -22.07 11.93
C PRO A 173 28.81 -20.97 12.07
N GLN A 174 29.29 -20.43 10.95
CA GLN A 174 30.25 -19.31 10.98
C GLN A 174 29.58 -18.03 11.47
N ALA A 175 28.34 -17.78 11.04
CA ALA A 175 27.56 -16.63 11.49
C ALA A 175 27.39 -16.64 13.01
N GLU A 176 27.02 -17.78 13.60
CA GLU A 176 26.88 -17.95 15.04
C GLU A 176 28.21 -17.78 15.78
N HIS A 177 29.29 -18.39 15.28
CA HIS A 177 30.63 -18.25 15.85
C HIS A 177 31.07 -16.78 15.92
N ASP A 178 30.97 -16.06 14.81
CA ASP A 178 31.39 -14.66 14.73
C ASP A 178 30.48 -13.74 15.54
N LEU A 179 29.20 -14.09 15.67
CA LEU A 179 28.28 -13.32 16.49
C LEU A 179 28.56 -13.46 17.99
N ASN A 180 28.90 -14.67 18.44
CA ASN A 180 29.35 -14.90 19.81
C ASN A 180 30.65 -14.13 20.11
N ALA A 181 31.57 -14.05 19.14
CA ALA A 181 32.77 -13.23 19.25
C ALA A 181 32.44 -11.72 19.34
N ALA A 182 31.45 -11.26 18.56
CA ALA A 182 30.97 -9.88 18.60
C ALA A 182 30.33 -9.54 19.96
N LEU A 183 29.40 -10.37 20.44
CA LEU A 183 28.74 -10.21 21.73
C LEU A 183 29.73 -10.15 22.89
N LYS A 184 30.72 -11.07 22.89
CA LYS A 184 31.79 -11.06 23.89
C LYS A 184 32.57 -9.75 23.84
N SER A 185 32.98 -9.32 22.65
CA SER A 185 33.79 -8.10 22.49
C SER A 185 33.02 -6.82 22.85
N PHE A 186 31.71 -6.75 22.55
CA PHE A 186 30.84 -5.67 23.03
C PHE A 186 30.71 -5.70 24.56
N GLY A 187 30.47 -6.88 25.14
CA GLY A 187 30.36 -7.04 26.60
C GLY A 187 31.64 -6.66 27.34
N ASP A 188 32.80 -7.06 26.83
CA ASP A 188 34.12 -6.69 27.39
C ASP A 188 34.32 -5.15 27.33
N ALA A 189 33.93 -4.51 26.23
CA ALA A 189 34.00 -3.04 26.08
C ALA A 189 33.05 -2.30 27.03
N GLU A 190 31.81 -2.78 27.20
CA GLU A 190 30.83 -2.22 28.14
C GLU A 190 31.25 -2.40 29.59
N GLU A 191 31.74 -3.59 29.97
CA GLU A 191 32.19 -3.87 31.33
C GLU A 191 33.33 -2.95 31.76
N LEU A 192 34.29 -2.70 30.86
CA LEU A 192 35.37 -1.74 31.09
C LEU A 192 34.81 -0.33 31.35
N ILE A 193 33.86 0.13 30.53
CA ILE A 193 33.25 1.46 30.67
C ILE A 193 32.46 1.58 31.99
N ASP A 194 31.64 0.58 32.32
CA ASP A 194 30.68 0.64 33.43
C ASP A 194 31.27 0.32 34.80
N LYS A 195 32.27 -0.58 34.89
CA LYS A 195 32.86 -0.97 36.18
C LYS A 195 34.11 -0.17 36.52
N GLU A 196 35.00 0.04 35.56
CA GLU A 196 36.31 0.64 35.83
C GLU A 196 36.29 2.17 35.72
N TYR A 197 35.36 2.71 34.92
CA TYR A 197 35.38 4.12 34.54
C TYR A 197 34.12 4.92 34.88
N ARG A 198 33.12 4.36 35.58
CA ARG A 198 31.85 5.03 35.91
C ARG A 198 32.01 6.45 36.49
N ALA A 199 32.95 6.63 37.42
CA ALA A 199 33.22 7.94 38.03
C ALA A 199 33.91 8.92 37.07
N LEU A 200 34.79 8.42 36.20
CA LEU A 200 35.51 9.21 35.20
C LEU A 200 34.62 9.59 34.02
N VAL A 201 33.77 8.68 33.55
CA VAL A 201 32.74 8.92 32.53
C VAL A 201 31.72 9.93 33.05
N TYR A 202 31.29 9.83 34.31
CA TYR A 202 30.41 10.82 34.94
C TYR A 202 31.06 12.21 35.03
N VAL A 203 32.35 12.29 35.35
CA VAL A 203 33.06 13.59 35.40
C VAL A 203 33.33 14.14 33.99
N ALA A 204 33.65 13.28 33.03
CA ALA A 204 33.88 13.65 31.63
C ALA A 204 32.58 14.07 30.94
N SER A 205 31.44 13.44 31.26
CA SER A 205 30.12 13.77 30.72
C SER A 205 29.63 15.17 31.12
N LEU A 206 30.13 15.71 32.24
CA LEU A 206 29.86 17.08 32.70
C LEU A 206 30.60 18.15 31.87
N LEU A 207 31.57 17.78 31.01
CA LEU A 207 32.29 18.72 30.16
C LEU A 207 31.55 18.94 28.82
N PRO A 208 31.32 20.20 28.37
CA PRO A 208 30.41 20.52 27.26
C PRO A 208 30.73 19.86 25.90
N VAL A 209 32.01 19.60 25.61
CA VAL A 209 32.47 19.06 24.31
C VAL A 209 32.98 17.62 24.44
N VAL A 210 33.71 17.33 25.51
CA VAL A 210 34.28 15.99 25.76
C VAL A 210 33.19 15.03 26.22
N GLY A 211 32.24 15.51 27.02
CA GLY A 211 31.15 14.70 27.54
C GLY A 211 30.23 14.14 26.47
N LYS A 212 29.90 14.97 25.47
CA LYS A 212 29.12 14.56 24.30
C LYS A 212 29.78 13.42 23.53
N LYS A 213 31.11 13.47 23.34
CA LYS A 213 31.88 12.43 22.64
C LYS A 213 31.96 11.12 23.42
N VAL A 214 32.10 11.20 24.75
CA VAL A 214 32.13 10.01 25.61
C VAL A 214 30.76 9.35 25.67
N SER A 215 29.69 10.12 25.90
CA SER A 215 28.31 9.60 25.92
C SER A 215 27.92 8.98 24.58
N SER A 216 28.22 9.65 23.46
CA SER A 216 27.90 9.14 22.12
C SER A 216 28.59 7.81 21.81
N ARG A 217 29.82 7.60 22.29
CA ARG A 217 30.52 6.32 22.14
C ARG A 217 29.87 5.20 22.96
N GLN A 218 29.45 5.51 24.19
CA GLN A 218 28.74 4.55 25.03
C GLN A 218 27.43 4.12 24.35
N HIS A 219 26.63 5.07 23.88
CA HIS A 219 25.40 4.77 23.13
C HIS A 219 25.66 3.95 21.86
N LEU A 220 26.73 4.24 21.10
CA LEU A 220 27.09 3.42 19.92
C LEU A 220 27.49 1.99 20.29
N LEU A 221 28.21 1.80 21.40
CA LEU A 221 28.61 0.48 21.87
C LEU A 221 27.39 -0.34 22.30
N THR A 222 26.51 0.27 23.10
CA THR A 222 25.29 -0.39 23.57
C THR A 222 24.31 -0.65 22.44
N ALA A 223 24.22 0.25 21.46
CA ALA A 223 23.50 -0.03 20.22
C ALA A 223 24.07 -1.24 19.48
N GLY A 224 25.40 -1.31 19.32
CA GLY A 224 26.08 -2.44 18.68
C GLY A 224 25.85 -3.77 19.41
N HIS A 225 25.87 -3.75 20.75
CA HIS A 225 25.55 -4.91 21.57
C HIS A 225 24.12 -5.41 21.33
N HIS A 226 23.14 -4.49 21.34
CA HIS A 226 21.75 -4.82 21.06
C HIS A 226 21.54 -5.34 19.63
N VAL A 227 22.20 -4.78 18.62
CA VAL A 227 22.17 -5.31 17.25
C VAL A 227 22.73 -6.74 17.21
N ALA A 228 23.85 -7.00 17.88
CA ALA A 228 24.42 -8.34 17.95
C ALA A 228 23.49 -9.34 18.66
N LEU A 229 22.78 -8.93 19.71
CA LEU A 229 21.76 -9.74 20.38
C LEU A 229 20.56 -10.02 19.47
N GLY A 230 20.06 -9.01 18.75
CA GLY A 230 18.99 -9.17 17.77
C GLY A 230 19.36 -10.18 16.68
N ASN A 231 20.55 -10.04 16.09
CA ASN A 231 21.08 -10.98 15.11
C ASN A 231 21.19 -12.42 15.67
N THR A 232 21.40 -12.57 16.99
CA THR A 232 21.55 -13.89 17.62
C THR A 232 20.25 -14.66 17.56
N TYR A 233 19.14 -13.98 17.83
CA TYR A 233 17.82 -14.58 17.65
C TYR A 233 17.58 -14.97 16.19
N LEU A 234 17.88 -14.11 15.22
CA LEU A 234 17.68 -14.42 13.80
C LEU A 234 18.49 -15.63 13.32
N VAL A 235 19.80 -15.65 13.63
CA VAL A 235 20.69 -16.77 13.27
C VAL A 235 20.22 -18.07 13.93
N LYS A 236 19.84 -18.01 15.22
CA LYS A 236 19.32 -19.16 15.95
C LYS A 236 17.99 -19.66 15.37
N GLY A 237 17.09 -18.76 14.98
CA GLY A 237 15.82 -19.14 14.36
C GLY A 237 16.01 -19.80 12.99
N ALA A 238 16.95 -19.30 12.19
CA ALA A 238 17.33 -19.94 10.94
C ALA A 238 17.95 -21.33 11.17
N ASP A 239 18.87 -21.44 12.13
CA ASP A 239 19.50 -22.72 12.50
C ASP A 239 18.47 -23.76 12.97
N GLU A 240 17.61 -23.39 13.92
CA GLU A 240 16.56 -24.28 14.46
C GLU A 240 15.57 -24.72 13.37
N ALA A 241 15.22 -23.82 12.44
CA ALA A 241 14.35 -24.14 11.30
C ALA A 241 15.02 -25.12 10.32
N VAL A 242 16.32 -24.96 10.06
CA VAL A 242 17.11 -25.88 9.22
C VAL A 242 17.26 -27.24 9.90
N GLN A 243 17.60 -27.28 11.19
CA GLN A 243 17.71 -28.53 11.96
C GLN A 243 16.36 -29.24 12.10
N SER A 244 15.26 -28.51 12.07
CA SER A 244 13.89 -29.02 12.11
C SER A 244 13.33 -29.34 10.72
N ALA A 245 14.17 -29.64 9.72
CA ALA A 245 13.72 -29.94 8.34
C ALA A 245 12.69 -31.08 8.23
N ALA A 246 12.64 -31.99 9.20
CA ALA A 246 11.65 -33.07 9.26
C ALA A 246 10.27 -32.62 9.78
N GLN A 247 10.18 -31.45 10.41
CA GLN A 247 8.92 -30.87 10.89
C GLN A 247 8.15 -30.24 9.71
N PRO A 248 6.81 -30.16 9.83
CA PRO A 248 5.97 -29.40 8.90
C PRO A 248 6.49 -27.98 8.65
N LEU A 249 6.28 -27.45 7.43
CA LEU A 249 6.66 -26.10 7.06
C LEU A 249 6.13 -25.04 8.04
N VAL A 250 4.88 -25.21 8.49
CA VAL A 250 4.23 -24.27 9.40
C VAL A 250 4.91 -24.20 10.78
N ASP A 251 5.46 -25.31 11.27
CA ASP A 251 6.17 -25.35 12.55
C ASP A 251 7.54 -24.65 12.43
N ARG A 252 8.23 -24.85 11.30
CA ARG A 252 9.48 -24.14 10.99
C ARG A 252 9.26 -22.63 10.83
N LEU A 253 8.16 -22.24 10.19
CA LEU A 253 7.77 -20.84 10.06
C LEU A 253 7.52 -20.20 11.43
N ALA A 254 6.83 -20.92 12.32
CA ALA A 254 6.56 -20.49 13.68
C ALA A 254 7.85 -20.31 14.51
N LEU A 255 8.86 -21.17 14.33
CA LEU A 255 10.18 -21.01 14.95
C LEU A 255 10.85 -19.72 14.48
N VAL A 256 10.94 -19.49 13.16
CA VAL A 256 11.55 -18.27 12.61
C VAL A 256 10.82 -17.02 13.11
N ARG A 257 9.49 -17.02 13.11
CA ARG A 257 8.69 -15.90 13.59
C ARG A 257 8.91 -15.63 15.09
N ALA A 258 8.97 -16.68 15.92
CA ALA A 258 9.19 -16.53 17.36
C ALA A 258 10.55 -15.87 17.67
N HIS A 259 11.60 -16.25 16.94
CA HIS A 259 12.91 -15.62 17.06
C HIS A 259 12.93 -14.22 16.49
N MET A 260 12.28 -13.96 15.35
CA MET A 260 12.11 -12.62 14.79
C MET A 260 11.46 -11.66 15.79
N ARG A 261 10.37 -12.08 16.45
CA ARG A 261 9.71 -11.31 17.52
C ARG A 261 10.59 -11.08 18.74
N SER A 262 11.56 -11.96 18.98
CA SER A 262 12.55 -11.80 20.07
C SER A 262 13.68 -10.85 19.67
N ALA A 263 13.98 -10.73 18.38
CA ALA A 263 14.97 -9.81 17.84
C ALA A 263 14.48 -8.35 17.84
N ILE A 264 13.21 -8.11 17.49
CA ILE A 264 12.62 -6.76 17.36
C ILE A 264 12.90 -5.86 18.58
N PRO A 265 12.62 -6.26 19.85
CA PRO A 265 12.89 -5.43 21.02
C PRO A 265 14.37 -5.08 21.19
N GLN A 266 15.29 -5.92 20.71
CA GLN A 266 16.72 -5.62 20.74
C GLN A 266 17.05 -4.54 19.71
N TYR A 267 16.51 -4.62 18.50
CA TYR A 267 16.71 -3.57 17.50
C TYR A 267 16.04 -2.25 17.89
N GLU A 268 14.87 -2.27 18.51
CA GLU A 268 14.23 -1.07 19.09
C GLU A 268 15.12 -0.42 20.17
N ALA A 269 15.70 -1.24 21.06
CA ALA A 269 16.65 -0.76 22.07
C ALA A 269 17.90 -0.15 21.41
N ALA A 270 18.43 -0.79 20.36
CA ALA A 270 19.54 -0.25 19.58
C ALA A 270 19.19 1.10 18.93
N LEU A 271 18.02 1.21 18.30
CA LEU A 271 17.55 2.46 17.68
C LEU A 271 17.39 3.57 18.72
N ASN A 272 16.87 3.24 19.92
CA ASN A 272 16.78 4.17 21.03
C ASN A 272 18.17 4.68 21.45
N GLU A 273 19.16 3.80 21.61
CA GLU A 273 20.54 4.20 21.91
C GLU A 273 21.13 5.08 20.80
N LEU A 274 20.94 4.71 19.53
CA LEU A 274 21.39 5.49 18.37
C LEU A 274 20.76 6.90 18.31
N SER A 275 19.55 7.07 18.84
CA SER A 275 18.89 8.39 18.92
C SER A 275 19.57 9.36 19.89
N HIS A 276 20.30 8.84 20.89
CA HIS A 276 21.04 9.62 21.88
C HIS A 276 22.47 9.98 21.43
N VAL A 277 22.92 9.46 20.29
CA VAL A 277 24.22 9.79 19.69
C VAL A 277 24.18 11.21 19.12
N ASP A 278 25.04 12.10 19.63
CA ASP A 278 25.20 13.45 19.09
C ASP A 278 25.97 13.36 17.77
N SER A 279 25.34 13.74 16.65
CA SER A 279 25.97 13.68 15.32
C SER A 279 27.26 14.49 15.24
N THR A 280 27.39 15.58 16.01
CA THR A 280 28.60 16.39 16.06
C THR A 280 29.78 15.71 16.75
N ALA A 281 29.53 14.61 17.48
CA ALA A 281 30.57 13.78 18.06
C ALA A 281 31.24 12.85 17.03
N LEU A 282 30.59 12.61 15.89
CA LEU A 282 31.10 11.78 14.80
C LEU A 282 32.00 12.60 13.85
N PRO A 283 32.97 11.97 13.17
CA PRO A 283 33.67 12.61 12.06
C PRO A 283 32.68 13.12 11.01
N VAL A 284 32.95 14.30 10.45
CA VAL A 284 32.04 15.01 9.51
C VAL A 284 31.59 14.11 8.35
N GLU A 285 32.51 13.27 7.87
CA GLU A 285 32.30 12.31 6.77
C GLU A 285 31.22 11.25 7.04
N TYR A 286 30.86 11.00 8.31
CA TYR A 286 29.87 9.97 8.68
C TYR A 286 28.55 10.55 9.21
N GLN A 287 28.43 11.88 9.34
CA GLN A 287 27.25 12.49 9.99
C GLN A 287 25.97 12.25 9.18
N ASP A 288 26.04 12.43 7.86
CA ASP A 288 24.90 12.24 6.96
C ASP A 288 24.53 10.76 6.85
N SER A 289 25.51 9.88 6.60
CA SER A 289 25.29 8.43 6.54
C SER A 289 24.75 7.85 7.84
N PHE A 290 25.12 8.42 9.01
CA PHE A 290 24.54 8.02 10.29
C PHE A 290 23.07 8.44 10.42
N ALA A 291 22.71 9.63 9.92
CA ALA A 291 21.34 10.08 9.90
C ALA A 291 20.47 9.19 8.98
N GLU A 292 20.97 8.90 7.78
CA GLU A 292 20.34 7.97 6.83
C GLU A 292 20.21 6.56 7.41
N PHE A 293 21.26 6.04 8.03
CA PHE A 293 21.24 4.73 8.67
C PHE A 293 20.14 4.62 9.73
N LYS A 294 19.95 5.64 10.58
CA LYS A 294 18.87 5.60 11.59
C LYS A 294 17.49 5.52 10.96
N VAL A 295 17.27 6.20 9.84
CA VAL A 295 16.01 6.13 9.11
C VAL A 295 15.81 4.73 8.53
N LEU A 296 16.81 4.23 7.78
CA LEU A 296 16.76 2.88 7.20
C LEU A 296 16.62 1.78 8.25
N PHE A 297 17.28 1.92 9.39
CA PHE A 297 17.22 0.95 10.48
C PHE A 297 15.86 0.99 11.19
N SER A 298 15.24 2.17 11.33
CA SER A 298 13.85 2.27 11.81
C SER A 298 12.90 1.56 10.85
N THR A 299 13.01 1.82 9.54
CA THR A 299 12.19 1.14 8.53
C THR A 299 12.40 -0.37 8.55
N PHE A 300 13.64 -0.84 8.67
CA PHE A 300 13.93 -2.27 8.81
C PHE A 300 13.24 -2.91 10.03
N ILE A 301 13.18 -2.21 11.17
CA ILE A 301 12.49 -2.71 12.37
C ILE A 301 10.98 -2.81 12.12
N ASP A 302 10.41 -1.79 11.49
CA ASP A 302 8.99 -1.78 11.11
C ASP A 302 8.70 -2.95 10.14
N ASP A 303 9.50 -3.11 9.08
CA ASP A 303 9.40 -4.20 8.10
C ASP A 303 9.51 -5.60 8.75
N MET A 304 10.35 -5.74 9.78
CA MET A 304 10.44 -6.98 10.56
C MET A 304 9.16 -7.26 11.36
N GLY A 305 8.56 -6.22 11.94
CA GLY A 305 7.26 -6.32 12.62
C GLY A 305 6.17 -6.77 11.66
N ASP A 306 6.14 -6.15 10.49
CA ASP A 306 5.22 -6.44 9.40
C ASP A 306 5.39 -7.87 8.87
N LEU A 307 6.63 -8.30 8.62
CA LEU A 307 6.94 -9.67 8.21
C LEU A 307 6.50 -10.69 9.27
N ALA A 308 6.72 -10.40 10.56
CA ALA A 308 6.27 -11.27 11.64
C ALA A 308 4.73 -11.39 11.68
N ALA A 309 4.01 -10.32 11.36
CA ALA A 309 2.55 -10.33 11.24
C ALA A 309 2.11 -11.16 10.02
N VAL A 310 2.72 -10.95 8.85
CA VAL A 310 2.47 -11.75 7.63
C VAL A 310 2.68 -13.24 7.90
N MET A 311 3.80 -13.61 8.54
CA MET A 311 4.09 -15.00 8.91
C MET A 311 3.01 -15.58 9.83
N SER A 312 2.48 -14.78 10.77
CA SER A 312 1.39 -15.19 11.66
C SER A 312 0.08 -15.44 10.88
N GLY A 313 -0.25 -14.58 9.92
CA GLY A 313 -1.38 -14.78 9.02
C GLY A 313 -1.24 -16.03 8.16
N LEU A 314 -0.03 -16.24 7.59
CA LEU A 314 0.29 -17.44 6.82
C LEU A 314 0.21 -18.71 7.66
N GLU A 315 0.65 -18.72 8.92
CA GLU A 315 0.49 -19.88 9.82
C GLU A 315 -0.99 -20.25 10.00
N THR A 316 -1.85 -19.26 10.22
CA THR A 316 -3.30 -19.46 10.33
C THR A 316 -3.87 -20.00 9.03
N MET A 317 -3.44 -19.47 7.88
CA MET A 317 -3.92 -19.92 6.59
C MET A 317 -3.41 -21.30 6.18
N LEU A 318 -2.23 -21.68 6.63
CA LEU A 318 -1.69 -23.02 6.43
C LEU A 318 -2.28 -24.05 7.42
N GLY A 319 -3.26 -23.66 8.23
CA GLY A 319 -3.96 -24.56 9.15
C GLY A 319 -3.04 -25.11 10.24
N SER A 320 -2.24 -24.25 10.87
CA SER A 320 -1.32 -24.62 11.96
C SER A 320 -2.00 -25.47 13.05
N THR A 321 -3.23 -25.10 13.43
CA THR A 321 -4.03 -25.79 14.45
C THR A 321 -5.17 -26.62 13.86
N ASP A 322 -5.79 -26.13 12.78
CA ASP A 322 -7.06 -26.62 12.28
C ASP A 322 -7.00 -26.96 10.79
N PHE A 323 -7.98 -27.74 10.33
CA PHE A 323 -8.22 -27.93 8.91
C PHE A 323 -8.70 -26.60 8.29
N LYS A 324 -8.18 -26.27 7.11
CA LYS A 324 -8.56 -25.09 6.32
C LYS A 324 -8.95 -25.49 4.91
N ARG A 325 -10.02 -24.88 4.39
CA ARG A 325 -10.46 -25.02 3.01
C ARG A 325 -10.48 -23.67 2.31
N TYR A 326 -9.80 -23.54 1.18
CA TYR A 326 -9.77 -22.33 0.37
C TYR A 326 -10.44 -22.53 -0.97
N LEU A 327 -11.15 -21.50 -1.42
CA LEU A 327 -11.58 -21.36 -2.80
C LEU A 327 -10.54 -20.53 -3.54
N VAL A 328 -9.85 -21.12 -4.52
CA VAL A 328 -8.92 -20.38 -5.40
C VAL A 328 -9.61 -20.16 -6.72
N VAL A 329 -9.89 -18.92 -7.11
CA VAL A 329 -10.57 -18.59 -8.36
C VAL A 329 -9.56 -18.09 -9.39
N PHE A 330 -9.63 -18.65 -10.60
CA PHE A 330 -8.75 -18.27 -11.71
C PHE A 330 -9.49 -17.30 -12.63
N GLN A 331 -8.95 -16.10 -12.76
CA GLN A 331 -9.59 -14.97 -13.41
C GLN A 331 -8.98 -14.71 -14.79
N ASN A 332 -9.82 -14.71 -15.82
CA ASN A 332 -9.42 -14.33 -17.16
C ASN A 332 -9.58 -12.81 -17.35
N HIS A 333 -8.50 -12.05 -17.20
CA HIS A 333 -8.52 -10.59 -17.33
C HIS A 333 -8.76 -10.11 -18.78
N HIS A 334 -8.70 -11.00 -19.78
CA HIS A 334 -9.15 -10.70 -21.15
C HIS A 334 -10.69 -10.60 -21.26
N GLU A 335 -11.42 -11.04 -20.23
CA GLU A 335 -12.86 -10.86 -20.05
C GLU A 335 -13.06 -10.12 -18.72
N LEU A 336 -12.80 -8.82 -18.74
CA LEU A 336 -12.58 -8.05 -17.52
C LEU A 336 -13.84 -8.03 -16.64
N ARG A 337 -13.61 -8.17 -15.33
CA ARG A 337 -14.63 -8.04 -14.28
C ARG A 337 -14.13 -7.04 -13.23
N PRO A 338 -15.03 -6.53 -12.37
CA PRO A 338 -14.69 -5.48 -11.41
C PRO A 338 -13.52 -5.84 -10.49
N ALA A 339 -13.44 -7.08 -10.02
CA ALA A 339 -12.34 -7.57 -9.17
C ALA A 339 -11.31 -8.42 -9.93
N GLY A 340 -11.05 -8.14 -11.22
CA GLY A 340 -10.07 -8.87 -12.02
C GLY A 340 -10.64 -9.30 -13.36
N GLY A 341 -10.87 -10.60 -13.51
CA GLY A 341 -11.38 -11.19 -14.75
C GLY A 341 -12.54 -12.16 -14.54
N PHE A 342 -13.07 -12.68 -15.64
CA PHE A 342 -14.12 -13.70 -15.62
C PHE A 342 -13.65 -14.98 -14.92
N VAL A 343 -14.49 -15.54 -14.04
CA VAL A 343 -14.16 -16.74 -13.25
C VAL A 343 -14.61 -18.00 -13.99
N GLY A 344 -13.80 -18.43 -14.95
CA GLY A 344 -14.06 -19.64 -15.75
C GLY A 344 -13.60 -20.95 -15.10
N SER A 345 -12.69 -20.87 -14.13
CA SER A 345 -12.14 -22.04 -13.42
C SER A 345 -11.86 -21.70 -11.96
N PHE A 346 -11.86 -22.70 -11.10
CA PHE A 346 -11.50 -22.56 -9.69
C PHE A 346 -10.91 -23.87 -9.15
N ALA A 347 -10.22 -23.78 -8.02
CA ALA A 347 -9.77 -24.92 -7.24
C ALA A 347 -10.34 -24.86 -5.82
N VAL A 348 -10.57 -26.02 -5.22
CA VAL A 348 -10.82 -26.16 -3.78
C VAL A 348 -9.58 -26.79 -3.17
N VAL A 349 -8.95 -26.06 -2.26
CA VAL A 349 -7.67 -26.47 -1.65
C VAL A 349 -7.87 -26.72 -0.17
N ASP A 350 -7.60 -27.94 0.26
CA ASP A 350 -7.67 -28.35 1.65
C ASP A 350 -6.26 -28.44 2.25
N ILE A 351 -6.05 -27.75 3.37
CA ILE A 351 -4.76 -27.62 4.04
C ILE A 351 -4.90 -28.00 5.51
N GLN A 352 -3.92 -28.74 6.04
CA GLN A 352 -3.80 -28.97 7.47
C GLN A 352 -2.34 -29.09 7.88
N LYS A 353 -1.93 -28.37 8.93
CA LYS A 353 -0.56 -28.35 9.45
C LYS A 353 0.48 -28.10 8.35
N GLY A 354 0.18 -27.16 7.45
CA GLY A 354 1.01 -26.81 6.31
C GLY A 354 1.13 -27.87 5.22
N LYS A 355 0.29 -28.91 5.23
CA LYS A 355 0.24 -29.94 4.18
C LYS A 355 -1.00 -29.76 3.32
N LEU A 356 -0.82 -29.79 2.00
CA LEU A 356 -1.90 -29.92 1.04
C LEU A 356 -2.50 -31.33 1.17
N LEU A 357 -3.76 -31.41 1.60
CA LEU A 357 -4.49 -32.67 1.73
C LEU A 357 -5.25 -33.01 0.43
N ASN A 358 -5.79 -31.98 -0.23
CA ASN A 358 -6.56 -32.11 -1.46
C ASN A 358 -6.46 -30.83 -2.28
N VAL A 359 -6.41 -30.99 -3.60
CA VAL A 359 -6.54 -29.91 -4.59
C VAL A 359 -7.51 -30.41 -5.65
N GLU A 360 -8.74 -29.92 -5.61
CA GLU A 360 -9.79 -30.28 -6.55
C GLU A 360 -9.99 -29.16 -7.56
N VAL A 361 -9.85 -29.45 -8.85
CA VAL A 361 -10.19 -28.53 -9.96
C VAL A 361 -11.29 -29.19 -10.79
N PRO A 362 -12.53 -28.69 -10.77
CA PRO A 362 -13.62 -29.28 -11.54
C PRO A 362 -13.37 -29.19 -13.05
N GLY A 363 -13.59 -30.29 -13.77
CA GLY A 363 -13.30 -30.38 -15.21
C GLY A 363 -14.16 -29.47 -16.08
N GLY A 364 -15.39 -29.17 -15.67
CA GLY A 364 -16.27 -28.17 -16.30
C GLY A 364 -16.07 -26.75 -15.77
N GLY A 365 -15.16 -26.54 -14.82
CA GLY A 365 -14.90 -25.23 -14.21
C GLY A 365 -16.08 -24.72 -13.39
N SER A 366 -16.36 -23.41 -13.48
CA SER A 366 -17.47 -22.76 -12.78
C SER A 366 -18.85 -23.31 -13.16
N TYR A 367 -19.00 -23.86 -14.37
CA TYR A 367 -20.25 -24.44 -14.86
C TYR A 367 -20.67 -25.71 -14.11
N ASP A 368 -19.73 -26.44 -13.50
CA ASP A 368 -20.05 -27.62 -12.66
C ASP A 368 -20.86 -27.24 -11.41
N LEU A 369 -20.83 -25.96 -11.00
CA LEU A 369 -21.63 -25.45 -9.87
C LEU A 369 -23.06 -25.07 -10.28
N GLN A 370 -23.30 -24.74 -11.55
CA GLN A 370 -24.60 -24.21 -12.02
C GLN A 370 -25.72 -25.24 -11.86
N GLY A 371 -25.47 -26.49 -12.23
CA GLY A 371 -26.45 -27.58 -12.12
C GLY A 371 -26.79 -27.97 -10.68
N GLN A 372 -25.99 -27.55 -9.71
CA GLN A 372 -26.17 -27.82 -8.28
C GLN A 372 -26.66 -26.59 -7.51
N LEU A 373 -26.57 -25.40 -8.11
CA LEU A 373 -27.05 -24.17 -7.52
C LEU A 373 -28.57 -24.24 -7.43
N ASN A 374 -29.12 -24.24 -6.21
CA ASN A 374 -30.57 -24.23 -5.98
C ASN A 374 -31.13 -22.83 -5.72
N ALA A 375 -30.27 -21.80 -5.72
CA ALA A 375 -30.67 -20.42 -5.55
C ALA A 375 -30.96 -19.76 -6.91
N PHE A 376 -32.06 -19.02 -7.01
CA PHE A 376 -32.46 -18.30 -8.22
C PHE A 376 -32.47 -16.81 -7.90
N ILE A 377 -31.31 -16.19 -8.13
CA ILE A 377 -31.05 -14.80 -7.77
C ILE A 377 -31.02 -13.97 -9.04
N LYS A 378 -31.65 -12.79 -9.00
CA LYS A 378 -31.56 -11.83 -10.12
C LYS A 378 -30.14 -11.29 -10.21
N PRO A 379 -29.52 -11.26 -11.41
CA PRO A 379 -28.23 -10.64 -11.58
C PRO A 379 -28.33 -9.11 -11.53
N PRO A 380 -27.23 -8.42 -11.19
CA PRO A 380 -27.07 -6.98 -11.43
C PRO A 380 -27.55 -6.61 -12.84
N ILE A 381 -28.22 -5.47 -12.98
CA ILE A 381 -28.85 -5.06 -14.24
C ILE A 381 -27.89 -5.17 -15.44
N PRO A 382 -26.62 -4.74 -15.37
CA PRO A 382 -25.71 -4.89 -16.52
C PRO A 382 -25.41 -6.34 -16.90
N LEU A 383 -25.38 -7.27 -15.94
CA LEU A 383 -25.17 -8.70 -16.21
C LEU A 383 -26.39 -9.36 -16.87
N GLN A 384 -27.56 -8.71 -16.86
CA GLN A 384 -28.75 -9.20 -17.58
C GLN A 384 -28.54 -9.24 -19.10
N LEU A 385 -27.52 -8.57 -19.63
CA LEU A 385 -27.15 -8.68 -21.03
C LEU A 385 -26.71 -10.10 -21.44
N VAL A 386 -26.13 -10.86 -20.50
CA VAL A 386 -25.59 -12.21 -20.76
C VAL A 386 -26.27 -13.31 -19.97
N ASN A 387 -26.98 -12.98 -18.87
CA ASN A 387 -27.64 -13.99 -18.06
C ASN A 387 -28.89 -13.46 -17.34
N TYR A 388 -29.98 -14.23 -17.34
CA TYR A 388 -31.18 -13.93 -16.54
C TYR A 388 -31.06 -14.39 -15.08
N ARG A 389 -30.06 -15.21 -14.76
CA ARG A 389 -29.76 -15.73 -13.41
C ARG A 389 -28.35 -15.33 -13.00
N TRP A 390 -28.17 -14.87 -11.76
CA TRP A 390 -26.83 -14.65 -11.24
C TRP A 390 -26.17 -15.98 -10.92
N GLU A 391 -24.97 -16.19 -11.47
CA GLU A 391 -24.22 -17.45 -11.39
C GLU A 391 -22.79 -17.21 -10.88
N PHE A 392 -22.13 -18.28 -10.44
CA PHE A 392 -20.81 -18.23 -9.79
C PHE A 392 -19.73 -17.52 -10.62
N GLN A 393 -19.72 -17.70 -11.94
CA GLN A 393 -18.67 -17.14 -12.81
C GLN A 393 -18.64 -15.60 -12.86
N ASP A 394 -19.74 -14.95 -12.50
CA ASP A 394 -19.90 -13.49 -12.46
C ASP A 394 -20.14 -12.98 -11.02
N ALA A 395 -19.85 -13.81 -10.01
CA ALA A 395 -20.00 -13.45 -8.61
C ALA A 395 -19.00 -12.37 -8.15
N ASN A 396 -17.93 -12.13 -8.92
CA ASN A 396 -16.94 -11.09 -8.68
C ASN A 396 -17.35 -9.69 -9.21
N TRP A 397 -18.65 -9.38 -9.12
CA TRP A 397 -19.26 -8.12 -9.59
C TRP A 397 -18.85 -6.87 -8.80
N PHE A 398 -18.44 -7.03 -7.54
CA PHE A 398 -18.03 -5.91 -6.71
C PHE A 398 -16.53 -5.65 -6.89
N PRO A 399 -16.09 -4.42 -7.19
CA PRO A 399 -14.66 -4.12 -7.24
C PRO A 399 -13.98 -4.19 -5.87
N ASP A 400 -14.76 -4.08 -4.79
CA ASP A 400 -14.33 -4.46 -3.44
C ASP A 400 -14.20 -5.99 -3.36
N PHE A 401 -12.96 -6.48 -3.36
CA PHE A 401 -12.74 -7.91 -3.46
C PHE A 401 -13.27 -8.72 -2.27
N PRO A 402 -13.21 -8.29 -0.99
CA PRO A 402 -13.82 -9.06 0.08
C PRO A 402 -15.32 -9.25 -0.07
N SER A 403 -16.03 -8.28 -0.65
CA SER A 403 -17.45 -8.42 -0.99
C SER A 403 -17.68 -9.44 -2.11
N SER A 404 -16.86 -9.39 -3.17
CA SER A 404 -16.85 -10.39 -4.24
C SER A 404 -16.46 -11.80 -3.75
N ALA A 405 -15.48 -11.91 -2.87
CA ALA A 405 -15.02 -13.14 -2.24
C ALA A 405 -16.10 -13.77 -1.38
N LYS A 406 -16.79 -12.97 -0.56
CA LYS A 406 -17.96 -13.44 0.21
C LYS A 406 -19.07 -13.95 -0.72
N LYS A 407 -19.33 -13.26 -1.82
CA LYS A 407 -20.33 -13.70 -2.81
C LYS A 407 -19.92 -15.00 -3.49
N LEU A 408 -18.65 -15.14 -3.90
CA LEU A 408 -18.08 -16.38 -4.44
C LEU A 408 -18.21 -17.55 -3.44
N ALA A 409 -17.83 -17.32 -2.18
CA ALA A 409 -17.96 -18.31 -1.11
C ALA A 409 -19.43 -18.71 -0.88
N TRP A 410 -20.36 -17.75 -0.95
CA TRP A 410 -21.79 -18.00 -0.84
C TRP A 410 -22.31 -18.85 -1.99
N PHE A 411 -21.98 -18.53 -3.25
CA PHE A 411 -22.39 -19.35 -4.40
C PHE A 411 -21.81 -20.77 -4.31
N TYR A 412 -20.54 -20.90 -3.93
CA TYR A 412 -19.92 -22.20 -3.70
C TYR A 412 -20.68 -23.01 -2.63
N GLN A 413 -21.00 -22.38 -1.49
CA GLN A 413 -21.79 -23.02 -0.44
C GLN A 413 -23.20 -23.38 -0.90
N ALA A 414 -23.86 -22.50 -1.65
CA ALA A 414 -25.20 -22.73 -2.17
C ALA A 414 -25.27 -23.88 -3.19
N SER A 415 -24.17 -24.15 -3.90
CA SER A 415 -24.05 -25.28 -4.82
C SER A 415 -23.57 -26.57 -4.15
N ARG A 416 -22.53 -26.51 -3.30
CA ARG A 416 -21.86 -27.71 -2.73
C ARG A 416 -22.28 -28.07 -1.31
N GLY A 417 -22.95 -27.18 -0.59
CA GLY A 417 -23.33 -27.36 0.81
C GLY A 417 -22.16 -27.30 1.80
N THR A 418 -20.99 -26.78 1.39
CA THR A 418 -19.80 -26.65 2.25
C THR A 418 -19.26 -25.22 2.23
N THR A 419 -18.68 -24.78 3.34
CA THR A 419 -18.06 -23.46 3.49
C THR A 419 -16.57 -23.49 3.17
N VAL A 420 -15.99 -22.30 3.00
CA VAL A 420 -14.55 -22.10 2.84
C VAL A 420 -14.06 -21.08 3.88
N ASP A 421 -12.81 -21.20 4.29
CA ASP A 421 -12.11 -20.33 5.25
C ASP A 421 -11.50 -19.08 4.60
N GLY A 422 -11.52 -19.01 3.28
CA GLY A 422 -11.04 -17.87 2.51
C GLY A 422 -11.19 -18.06 1.02
N VAL A 423 -10.98 -16.97 0.28
CA VAL A 423 -10.98 -16.96 -1.18
C VAL A 423 -9.71 -16.28 -1.67
N ILE A 424 -9.03 -16.89 -2.64
CA ILE A 424 -7.84 -16.35 -3.28
C ILE A 424 -8.18 -16.18 -4.75
N ALA A 425 -8.13 -14.95 -5.26
CA ALA A 425 -8.25 -14.69 -6.69
C ALA A 425 -6.88 -14.59 -7.32
N VAL A 426 -6.71 -15.23 -8.47
CA VAL A 426 -5.47 -15.26 -9.23
C VAL A 426 -5.80 -14.93 -10.68
N ASN A 427 -5.37 -13.76 -11.13
CA ASN A 427 -5.41 -13.40 -12.54
C ASN A 427 -4.50 -14.31 -13.35
N ALA A 428 -4.90 -14.62 -14.58
CA ALA A 428 -4.18 -15.54 -15.43
C ALA A 428 -2.71 -15.11 -15.67
N SER A 429 -2.41 -13.81 -15.70
CA SER A 429 -1.05 -13.23 -15.87
C SER A 429 -0.04 -13.73 -14.83
N VAL A 430 -0.49 -14.15 -13.64
CA VAL A 430 0.37 -14.71 -12.59
C VAL A 430 1.08 -15.99 -13.05
N LEU A 431 0.45 -16.77 -13.94
CA LEU A 431 1.07 -17.97 -14.50
C LEU A 431 2.39 -17.65 -15.22
N GLU A 432 2.41 -16.57 -16.00
CA GLU A 432 3.60 -16.15 -16.75
C GLU A 432 4.71 -15.69 -15.80
N ARG A 433 4.37 -14.98 -14.71
CA ARG A 433 5.32 -14.60 -13.66
C ARG A 433 6.00 -15.81 -13.01
N VAL A 434 5.22 -16.81 -12.63
CA VAL A 434 5.75 -18.03 -12.02
C VAL A 434 6.66 -18.79 -13.00
N LEU A 435 6.26 -18.89 -14.27
CA LEU A 435 7.05 -19.57 -15.30
C LEU A 435 8.34 -18.83 -15.67
N LYS A 436 8.44 -17.51 -15.47
CA LYS A 436 9.72 -16.77 -15.63
C LYS A 436 10.78 -17.27 -14.65
N ILE A 437 10.37 -17.69 -13.45
CA ILE A 437 11.29 -18.17 -12.41
C ILE A 437 11.51 -19.68 -12.51
N LEU A 438 10.44 -20.46 -12.62
CA LEU A 438 10.53 -21.93 -12.64
C LEU A 438 10.99 -22.49 -14.00
N GLY A 439 10.87 -21.69 -15.06
CA GLY A 439 11.06 -22.12 -16.43
C GLY A 439 9.82 -22.80 -17.03
N PRO A 440 9.90 -23.25 -18.30
CA PRO A 440 8.78 -23.84 -19.00
C PRO A 440 8.29 -25.16 -18.39
N VAL A 441 6.98 -25.38 -18.45
CA VAL A 441 6.30 -26.59 -17.99
C VAL A 441 5.65 -27.28 -19.18
N TYR A 442 5.81 -28.61 -19.26
CA TYR A 442 5.25 -29.41 -20.35
C TYR A 442 4.32 -30.51 -19.80
N SER A 443 3.08 -30.49 -20.25
CA SER A 443 2.08 -31.49 -19.89
C SER A 443 1.98 -32.58 -20.96
N GLN A 444 2.42 -33.79 -20.63
CA GLN A 444 2.37 -34.95 -21.54
C GLN A 444 0.94 -35.36 -21.88
N ASP A 445 0.01 -35.27 -20.92
CA ASP A 445 -1.38 -35.69 -21.08
C ASP A 445 -2.15 -34.83 -22.09
N PHE A 446 -1.71 -33.58 -22.29
CA PHE A 446 -2.35 -32.58 -23.15
C PHE A 446 -1.45 -32.13 -24.31
N ASP A 447 -0.25 -32.68 -24.46
CA ASP A 447 0.76 -32.23 -25.44
C ASP A 447 0.97 -30.70 -25.43
N LEU A 448 1.00 -30.12 -24.22
CA LEU A 448 0.93 -28.67 -24.00
C LEU A 448 2.22 -28.15 -23.38
N LEU A 449 2.91 -27.26 -24.10
CA LEU A 449 4.06 -26.50 -23.59
C LEU A 449 3.64 -25.11 -23.14
N LEU A 450 3.92 -24.79 -21.87
CA LEU A 450 3.71 -23.48 -21.28
C LEU A 450 5.06 -22.86 -20.94
N ASN A 451 5.32 -21.68 -21.49
CA ASN A 451 6.47 -20.84 -21.18
C ASN A 451 5.97 -19.45 -20.77
N SER A 452 6.85 -18.60 -20.25
CA SER A 452 6.50 -17.25 -19.79
C SER A 452 5.88 -16.35 -20.84
N ASP A 453 6.08 -16.62 -22.13
CA ASP A 453 5.76 -15.68 -23.21
C ASP A 453 4.44 -16.06 -23.92
N GLN A 454 4.05 -17.33 -23.85
CA GLN A 454 2.91 -17.88 -24.58
C GLN A 454 1.97 -18.72 -23.71
N ALA A 455 2.21 -18.79 -22.40
CA ALA A 455 1.43 -19.63 -21.49
C ALA A 455 -0.06 -19.33 -21.56
N LEU A 456 -0.45 -18.05 -21.51
CA LEU A 456 -1.87 -17.69 -21.57
C LEU A 456 -2.53 -18.05 -22.90
N GLN A 457 -1.87 -17.75 -24.00
CA GLN A 457 -2.38 -18.07 -25.33
C GLN A 457 -2.54 -19.58 -25.52
N ASN A 458 -1.52 -20.36 -25.18
CA ASN A 458 -1.52 -21.81 -25.34
C ASN A 458 -2.57 -22.47 -24.43
N LEU A 459 -2.66 -22.02 -23.17
CA LEU A 459 -3.67 -22.51 -22.23
C LEU A 459 -5.08 -22.18 -22.72
N GLN A 460 -5.29 -20.96 -23.23
CA GLN A 460 -6.59 -20.56 -23.79
C GLN A 460 -6.99 -21.44 -24.98
N MET A 461 -6.08 -21.70 -25.92
CA MET A 461 -6.37 -22.61 -27.05
C MET A 461 -6.71 -24.01 -26.55
N GLN A 462 -5.97 -24.52 -25.58
CA GLN A 462 -6.22 -25.84 -25.00
C GLN A 462 -7.60 -25.96 -24.36
N VAL A 463 -8.03 -24.97 -23.58
CA VAL A 463 -9.30 -25.05 -22.83
C VAL A 463 -10.53 -24.69 -23.67
N GLU A 464 -10.37 -23.96 -24.78
CA GLU A 464 -11.50 -23.51 -25.60
C GLU A 464 -11.64 -24.29 -26.92
N SER A 465 -10.54 -24.78 -27.50
CA SER A 465 -10.54 -25.39 -28.84
C SER A 465 -10.04 -26.83 -28.86
N ASP A 466 -8.91 -27.09 -28.21
CA ASP A 466 -8.17 -28.36 -28.34
C ASP A 466 -8.49 -29.37 -27.23
N TYR A 467 -9.49 -29.09 -26.39
CA TYR A 467 -9.95 -30.03 -25.37
C TYR A 467 -10.69 -31.23 -25.98
N ASP A 468 -10.68 -32.34 -25.25
CA ASP A 468 -11.43 -33.54 -25.61
C ASP A 468 -12.94 -33.28 -25.53
N LYS A 469 -13.57 -33.09 -26.71
CA LYS A 469 -15.00 -32.81 -26.84
C LYS A 469 -15.89 -34.01 -26.51
N GLU A 470 -15.34 -35.23 -26.51
CA GLU A 470 -16.08 -36.42 -26.09
C GLU A 470 -16.21 -36.46 -24.56
N LYS A 471 -15.12 -36.13 -23.85
CA LYS A 471 -15.13 -36.05 -22.38
C LYS A 471 -15.77 -34.77 -21.84
N ASN A 472 -15.72 -33.69 -22.62
CA ASN A 472 -16.27 -32.37 -22.28
C ASN A 472 -15.77 -31.81 -20.93
N GLN A 473 -14.47 -31.93 -20.67
CA GLN A 473 -13.80 -31.38 -19.47
C GLN A 473 -12.73 -30.36 -19.87
N PRO A 474 -13.13 -29.19 -20.41
CA PRO A 474 -12.20 -28.19 -20.95
C PRO A 474 -11.18 -27.68 -19.92
N LYS A 475 -11.50 -27.72 -18.62
CA LYS A 475 -10.61 -27.21 -17.56
C LYS A 475 -9.71 -28.28 -16.95
N ALA A 476 -9.73 -29.52 -17.45
CA ALA A 476 -8.83 -30.59 -16.97
C ALA A 476 -7.33 -30.24 -17.16
N ALA A 477 -6.98 -29.50 -18.21
CA ALA A 477 -5.61 -29.03 -18.43
C ALA A 477 -5.13 -28.14 -17.27
N VAL A 478 -6.00 -27.27 -16.75
CA VAL A 478 -5.70 -26.38 -15.60
C VAL A 478 -5.33 -27.21 -14.37
N ALA A 479 -6.04 -28.32 -14.12
CA ALA A 479 -5.75 -29.22 -13.00
C ALA A 479 -4.35 -29.85 -13.11
N ALA A 480 -3.99 -30.33 -14.31
CA ALA A 480 -2.69 -30.94 -14.58
C ALA A 480 -1.54 -29.93 -14.42
N ILE A 481 -1.73 -28.73 -14.97
CA ILE A 481 -0.74 -27.64 -14.85
C ILE A 481 -0.58 -27.21 -13.39
N LEU A 482 -1.68 -27.02 -12.66
CA LEU A 482 -1.61 -26.64 -11.25
C LEU A 482 -0.85 -27.67 -10.42
N SER A 483 -1.09 -28.96 -10.67
CA SER A 483 -0.36 -30.05 -10.00
C SER A 483 1.14 -29.98 -10.30
N GLN A 484 1.52 -29.80 -11.56
CA GLN A 484 2.92 -29.65 -11.97
C GLN A 484 3.58 -28.42 -11.35
N LEU A 485 2.88 -27.28 -11.29
CA LEU A 485 3.39 -26.07 -10.66
C LEU A 485 3.59 -26.24 -9.15
N ILE A 486 2.67 -26.91 -8.45
CA ILE A 486 2.81 -27.22 -7.02
C ILE A 486 4.05 -28.10 -6.79
N ASP A 487 4.26 -29.12 -7.63
CA ASP A 487 5.44 -30.00 -7.55
C ASP A 487 6.73 -29.22 -7.82
N SER A 488 6.74 -28.35 -8.84
CA SER A 488 7.89 -27.49 -9.16
C SER A 488 8.21 -26.49 -8.04
N LEU A 489 7.19 -25.87 -7.43
CA LEU A 489 7.36 -24.99 -6.27
C LEU A 489 7.95 -25.73 -5.07
N GLY A 490 7.59 -27.00 -4.88
CA GLY A 490 8.20 -27.87 -3.85
C GLY A 490 9.68 -28.19 -4.09
N ALA A 491 10.18 -28.00 -5.31
CA ALA A 491 11.54 -28.32 -5.74
C ALA A 491 12.41 -27.08 -6.02
N VAL A 492 11.92 -25.88 -5.70
CA VAL A 492 12.61 -24.59 -5.87
C VAL A 492 13.96 -24.57 -5.14
N LYS A 493 14.98 -24.02 -5.80
CA LYS A 493 16.30 -23.86 -5.20
C LYS A 493 16.37 -22.62 -4.30
N PRO A 494 17.22 -22.59 -3.25
CA PRO A 494 17.34 -21.45 -2.36
C PRO A 494 17.61 -20.10 -3.04
N ASP A 495 18.36 -20.09 -4.15
CA ASP A 495 18.67 -18.91 -4.94
C ASP A 495 17.49 -18.40 -5.80
N GLU A 496 16.49 -19.24 -6.07
CA GLU A 496 15.27 -18.89 -6.83
C GLU A 496 14.16 -18.34 -5.91
N ILE A 497 14.22 -18.62 -4.59
CA ILE A 497 13.20 -18.19 -3.62
C ILE A 497 13.02 -16.68 -3.62
N LEU A 498 14.12 -15.91 -3.64
CA LEU A 498 14.04 -14.44 -3.61
C LEU A 498 13.32 -13.90 -4.85
N GLY A 499 13.56 -14.51 -6.02
CA GLY A 499 12.85 -14.18 -7.26
C GLY A 499 11.36 -14.46 -7.17
N LEU A 500 10.97 -15.61 -6.61
CA LEU A 500 9.55 -15.96 -6.40
C LEU A 500 8.85 -15.02 -5.41
N VAL A 501 9.51 -14.67 -4.31
CA VAL A 501 8.96 -13.72 -3.33
C VAL A 501 8.77 -12.35 -3.96
N THR A 502 9.71 -11.91 -4.79
CA THR A 502 9.61 -10.63 -5.51
C THR A 502 8.43 -10.64 -6.49
N GLU A 503 8.31 -11.67 -7.33
CA GLU A 503 7.18 -11.79 -8.27
C GLU A 503 5.82 -11.94 -7.56
N LEU A 504 5.79 -12.59 -6.40
CA LEU A 504 4.59 -12.70 -5.58
C LEU A 504 4.19 -11.34 -4.97
N ASP A 505 5.15 -10.59 -4.43
CA ASP A 505 4.91 -9.25 -3.90
C ASP A 505 4.39 -8.30 -4.98
N GLU A 506 5.02 -8.30 -6.16
CA GLU A 506 4.56 -7.52 -7.31
C GLU A 506 3.14 -7.92 -7.75
N ALA A 507 2.84 -9.23 -7.79
CA ALA A 507 1.50 -9.71 -8.15
C ALA A 507 0.44 -9.31 -7.12
N LEU A 508 0.77 -9.30 -5.82
CA LEU A 508 -0.13 -8.85 -4.76
C LEU A 508 -0.33 -7.33 -4.81
N ALA A 509 0.76 -6.56 -4.93
CA ALA A 509 0.73 -5.10 -5.02
C ALA A 509 -0.02 -4.61 -6.29
N GLY A 510 0.16 -5.32 -7.41
CA GLY A 510 -0.55 -5.08 -8.67
C GLY A 510 -1.99 -5.60 -8.71
N LYS A 511 -2.46 -6.23 -7.62
CA LYS A 511 -3.78 -6.88 -7.49
C LYS A 511 -4.02 -8.00 -8.50
N GLU A 512 -2.97 -8.60 -9.02
CA GLU A 512 -3.05 -9.82 -9.82
C GLU A 512 -3.35 -11.04 -8.96
N ILE A 513 -2.95 -10.99 -7.68
CA ILE A 513 -3.42 -11.88 -6.63
C ILE A 513 -4.16 -11.04 -5.59
N GLN A 514 -5.34 -11.49 -5.20
CA GLN A 514 -6.12 -10.86 -4.14
C GLN A 514 -6.58 -11.91 -3.14
N VAL A 515 -6.55 -11.56 -1.85
CA VAL A 515 -6.80 -12.52 -0.77
C VAL A 515 -7.92 -12.06 0.16
N TYR A 516 -8.79 -13.00 0.51
CA TYR A 516 -9.81 -12.82 1.51
C TYR A 516 -9.72 -13.94 2.54
N ALA A 517 -9.54 -13.58 3.80
CA ALA A 517 -9.60 -14.50 4.93
C ALA A 517 -10.92 -14.33 5.68
N ALA A 518 -11.58 -15.44 6.03
CA ALA A 518 -12.74 -15.42 6.92
C ALA A 518 -12.34 -15.09 8.38
N ASP A 519 -11.08 -15.35 8.74
CA ASP A 519 -10.51 -14.91 10.01
C ASP A 519 -10.33 -13.39 10.02
N GLU A 520 -11.02 -12.70 10.93
CA GLU A 520 -11.01 -11.24 10.99
C GLU A 520 -9.64 -10.65 11.35
N GLN A 521 -8.82 -11.38 12.11
CA GLN A 521 -7.48 -10.90 12.46
C GLN A 521 -6.59 -10.95 11.23
N VAL A 522 -6.55 -12.09 10.53
CA VAL A 522 -5.77 -12.22 9.28
C VAL A 522 -6.24 -11.23 8.23
N GLN A 523 -7.55 -11.06 8.05
CA GLN A 523 -8.10 -10.10 7.10
C GLN A 523 -7.69 -8.65 7.42
N ARG A 524 -7.63 -8.28 8.70
CA ARG A 524 -7.18 -6.94 9.11
C ARG A 524 -5.69 -6.75 8.85
N GLU A 525 -4.86 -7.71 9.21
CA GLU A 525 -3.41 -7.66 8.99
C GLU A 525 -3.12 -7.52 7.48
N TRP A 526 -3.75 -8.34 6.63
CA TRP A 526 -3.52 -8.32 5.19
C TRP A 526 -4.10 -7.12 4.45
N ARG A 527 -5.11 -6.46 5.04
CA ARG A 527 -5.61 -5.18 4.53
C ARG A 527 -4.53 -4.10 4.61
N GLU A 528 -3.70 -4.10 5.65
CA GLU A 528 -2.65 -3.08 5.83
C GLU A 528 -1.61 -3.13 4.70
N PHE A 529 -1.40 -4.31 4.11
CA PHE A 529 -0.54 -4.51 2.93
C PHE A 529 -1.25 -4.27 1.58
N GLY A 530 -2.55 -3.98 1.58
CA GLY A 530 -3.33 -3.78 0.34
C GLY A 530 -3.67 -5.05 -0.44
N TRP A 531 -3.26 -6.23 0.03
CA TRP A 531 -3.44 -7.52 -0.64
C TRP A 531 -4.90 -7.97 -0.75
N THR A 532 -5.77 -7.38 0.06
CA THR A 532 -7.20 -7.74 0.09
C THR A 532 -8.00 -7.10 -1.02
N GLY A 533 -7.44 -6.13 -1.76
CA GLY A 533 -8.11 -5.46 -2.87
C GLY A 533 -9.44 -4.80 -2.53
N GLU A 534 -9.56 -4.30 -1.30
CA GLU A 534 -10.70 -3.49 -0.85
C GLU A 534 -10.72 -2.13 -1.56
N ILE A 535 -11.90 -1.52 -1.65
CA ILE A 535 -11.98 -0.10 -2.01
C ILE A 535 -11.30 0.72 -0.90
N ALA A 536 -10.29 1.51 -1.29
CA ALA A 536 -9.49 2.25 -0.34
C ALA A 536 -10.34 3.26 0.43
N PRO A 537 -10.23 3.31 1.76
CA PRO A 537 -10.79 4.41 2.53
C PRO A 537 -9.98 5.69 2.22
N VAL A 538 -10.68 6.82 2.12
CA VAL A 538 -10.04 8.13 1.95
C VAL A 538 -10.44 9.08 3.07
N ALA A 539 -9.55 10.00 3.43
CA ALA A 539 -9.85 11.02 4.42
C ALA A 539 -10.97 11.97 3.92
N PRO A 540 -11.71 12.66 4.82
CA PRO A 540 -12.84 13.51 4.43
C PRO A 540 -12.55 14.64 3.42
N ALA A 541 -11.30 15.09 3.32
CA ALA A 541 -10.83 16.13 2.39
C ALA A 541 -9.74 15.59 1.45
N GLN A 542 -9.90 14.34 1.02
CA GLN A 542 -9.00 13.67 0.09
C GLN A 542 -9.81 13.19 -1.11
N ASP A 543 -9.29 13.50 -2.29
CA ASP A 543 -9.90 13.09 -3.54
C ASP A 543 -9.59 11.62 -3.83
N TYR A 544 -10.46 10.99 -4.63
CA TYR A 544 -10.43 9.57 -4.93
C TYR A 544 -10.89 9.31 -6.36
N LEU A 545 -10.18 8.43 -7.06
CA LEU A 545 -10.55 8.00 -8.39
C LEU A 545 -10.32 6.49 -8.53
N LEU A 546 -11.36 5.78 -8.94
CA LEU A 546 -11.24 4.41 -9.44
C LEU A 546 -12.15 4.26 -10.66
N VAL A 547 -11.55 3.92 -11.80
CA VAL A 547 -12.26 3.57 -13.04
C VAL A 547 -12.40 2.06 -13.08
N VAL A 548 -13.64 1.57 -13.07
CA VAL A 548 -13.94 0.14 -13.10
C VAL A 548 -14.66 -0.20 -14.40
N ASN A 549 -14.03 -1.09 -15.15
CA ASN A 549 -14.52 -1.62 -16.40
C ASN A 549 -15.14 -3.01 -16.16
N THR A 550 -16.30 -3.25 -16.75
CA THR A 550 -17.00 -4.54 -16.66
C THR A 550 -17.42 -4.98 -18.05
N ASN A 551 -16.63 -5.84 -18.69
CA ASN A 551 -16.94 -6.35 -20.02
C ASN A 551 -18.04 -7.41 -19.92
N VAL A 552 -19.25 -7.07 -20.34
CA VAL A 552 -20.43 -7.94 -20.30
C VAL A 552 -20.85 -8.40 -21.70
N GLY A 553 -19.94 -8.40 -22.69
CA GLY A 553 -20.21 -8.91 -24.04
C GLY A 553 -19.91 -10.41 -24.24
N GLY A 554 -19.33 -11.09 -23.25
CA GLY A 554 -18.97 -12.52 -23.32
C GLY A 554 -17.77 -12.83 -24.24
N GLY A 555 -17.13 -11.82 -24.82
CA GLY A 555 -15.92 -11.95 -25.64
C GLY A 555 -14.65 -11.57 -24.88
N LYS A 556 -13.50 -12.14 -25.28
CA LYS A 556 -12.17 -11.90 -24.67
C LYS A 556 -11.51 -10.61 -25.16
N SER A 557 -12.32 -9.60 -25.51
CA SER A 557 -11.86 -8.40 -26.22
C SER A 557 -10.92 -7.52 -25.39
N ASP A 558 -10.91 -7.63 -24.06
CA ASP A 558 -9.98 -6.86 -23.21
C ASP A 558 -8.51 -7.20 -23.48
N ALA A 559 -8.20 -8.36 -24.08
CA ALA A 559 -6.85 -8.70 -24.59
C ALA A 559 -6.32 -7.74 -25.67
N ARG A 560 -7.22 -6.93 -26.26
CA ARG A 560 -6.95 -5.97 -27.32
C ARG A 560 -7.46 -4.58 -26.98
N MET A 561 -7.72 -4.30 -25.70
CA MET A 561 -8.13 -2.97 -25.26
C MET A 561 -6.94 -2.20 -24.71
N GLN A 562 -6.76 -0.98 -25.22
CA GLN A 562 -5.92 0.02 -24.57
C GLN A 562 -6.80 1.04 -23.86
N GLN A 563 -6.40 1.45 -22.66
CA GLN A 563 -7.10 2.46 -21.88
C GLN A 563 -6.16 3.60 -21.47
N THR A 564 -6.64 4.83 -21.65
CA THR A 564 -6.06 6.03 -21.05
C THR A 564 -7.10 6.71 -20.17
N VAL A 565 -6.67 7.18 -19.00
CA VAL A 565 -7.49 7.91 -18.05
C VAL A 565 -6.81 9.25 -17.78
N GLU A 566 -7.50 10.33 -18.11
CA GLU A 566 -7.05 11.69 -17.85
C GLU A 566 -7.92 12.29 -16.76
N HIS A 567 -7.30 12.91 -15.77
CA HIS A 567 -7.96 13.57 -14.66
C HIS A 567 -7.50 15.03 -14.57
N GLU A 568 -8.42 15.96 -14.47
CA GLU A 568 -8.12 17.36 -14.18
C GLU A 568 -8.88 17.80 -12.94
N ALA A 569 -8.18 18.28 -11.92
CA ALA A 569 -8.77 18.95 -10.76
C ALA A 569 -8.58 20.46 -10.86
N LEU A 570 -9.68 21.18 -11.06
CA LEU A 570 -9.71 22.63 -11.18
C LEU A 570 -10.24 23.27 -9.90
N VAL A 571 -9.34 23.86 -9.12
CA VAL A 571 -9.69 24.61 -7.90
C VAL A 571 -10.19 26.00 -8.27
N GLN A 572 -11.44 26.30 -7.93
CA GLN A 572 -12.08 27.58 -8.21
C GLN A 572 -11.67 28.68 -7.21
N PRO A 573 -11.86 29.98 -7.53
CA PRO A 573 -11.54 31.08 -6.62
C PRO A 573 -12.29 31.04 -5.28
N ASN A 574 -13.48 30.45 -5.23
CA ASN A 574 -14.26 30.21 -4.01
C ASN A 574 -13.81 28.95 -3.24
N GLY A 575 -12.82 28.22 -3.75
CA GLY A 575 -12.27 27.00 -3.16
C GLY A 575 -13.02 25.72 -3.53
N SER A 576 -14.13 25.75 -4.26
CA SER A 576 -14.75 24.51 -4.75
C SER A 576 -13.85 23.86 -5.79
N ILE A 577 -13.81 22.53 -5.82
CA ILE A 577 -12.99 21.77 -6.76
C ILE A 577 -13.94 21.11 -7.77
N ILE A 578 -13.66 21.31 -9.06
CA ILE A 578 -14.37 20.68 -10.16
C ILE A 578 -13.38 19.76 -10.84
N ASP A 579 -13.72 18.48 -10.88
CA ASP A 579 -12.91 17.49 -11.55
C ASP A 579 -13.51 17.14 -12.90
N THR A 580 -12.65 16.87 -13.87
CA THR A 580 -13.03 16.28 -15.15
C THR A 580 -12.20 15.03 -15.37
N VAL A 581 -12.88 13.91 -15.58
CA VAL A 581 -12.25 12.64 -15.94
C VAL A 581 -12.63 12.28 -17.36
N ILE A 582 -11.64 11.99 -18.19
CA ILE A 582 -11.82 11.48 -19.56
C ILE A 582 -11.23 10.07 -19.62
N VAL A 583 -12.02 9.11 -20.07
CA VAL A 583 -11.58 7.74 -20.30
C VAL A 583 -11.65 7.47 -21.81
N ARG A 584 -10.49 7.19 -22.42
CA ARG A 584 -10.42 6.74 -23.81
C ARG A 584 -10.09 5.27 -23.86
N ARG A 585 -10.84 4.55 -24.67
CA ARG A 585 -10.67 3.12 -24.89
C ARG A 585 -10.55 2.82 -26.37
N ARG A 586 -9.46 2.17 -26.74
CA ARG A 586 -9.17 1.78 -28.13
C ARG A 586 -9.16 0.27 -28.24
N HIS A 587 -9.93 -0.26 -29.19
CA HIS A 587 -9.93 -1.68 -29.49
C HIS A 587 -8.99 -1.96 -30.67
N GLU A 588 -7.87 -2.62 -30.41
CA GLU A 588 -6.83 -2.94 -31.42
C GLU A 588 -7.02 -4.29 -32.11
N GLY A 589 -8.13 -4.97 -31.85
CA GLY A 589 -8.40 -6.30 -32.41
C GLY A 589 -8.90 -6.23 -33.85
N ASP A 590 -8.74 -7.34 -34.56
CA ASP A 590 -9.37 -7.56 -35.86
C ASP A 590 -10.63 -8.42 -35.69
N ARG A 591 -11.71 -8.10 -36.42
CA ARG A 591 -12.95 -8.92 -36.45
C ARG A 591 -12.70 -10.37 -36.88
N ALA A 592 -11.60 -10.66 -37.56
CA ALA A 592 -11.19 -12.01 -37.91
C ALA A 592 -10.61 -12.83 -36.74
N GLU A 593 -10.20 -12.19 -35.64
CA GLU A 593 -9.70 -12.88 -34.45
C GLU A 593 -10.84 -13.59 -33.72
N VAL A 594 -10.76 -14.93 -33.65
CA VAL A 594 -11.81 -15.80 -33.09
C VAL A 594 -12.21 -15.42 -31.67
N PHE A 595 -11.23 -15.10 -30.81
CA PHE A 595 -11.47 -14.82 -29.40
C PHE A 595 -11.57 -13.32 -29.08
N TYR A 596 -10.89 -12.49 -29.86
CA TYR A 596 -10.61 -11.10 -29.50
C TYR A 596 -11.31 -10.08 -30.41
N GLY A 597 -11.89 -10.52 -31.53
CA GLY A 597 -12.51 -9.66 -32.55
C GLY A 597 -13.99 -9.33 -32.32
N GLN A 598 -14.51 -9.53 -31.10
CA GLN A 598 -15.88 -9.17 -30.74
C GLN A 598 -15.92 -7.76 -30.14
N PRO A 599 -17.02 -6.99 -30.30
CA PRO A 599 -17.16 -5.70 -29.64
C PRO A 599 -16.92 -5.81 -28.12
N ASN A 600 -16.21 -4.83 -27.57
CA ASN A 600 -16.06 -4.70 -26.13
C ASN A 600 -17.27 -3.94 -25.59
N ILE A 601 -18.22 -4.66 -24.96
CA ILE A 601 -19.42 -4.09 -24.36
C ILE A 601 -19.14 -3.91 -22.86
N ASP A 602 -18.86 -2.68 -22.46
CA ASP A 602 -18.37 -2.33 -21.14
C ASP A 602 -19.43 -1.54 -20.35
N TYR A 603 -19.69 -1.98 -19.11
CA TYR A 603 -20.37 -1.16 -18.11
C TYR A 603 -19.31 -0.48 -17.22
N LEU A 604 -19.00 0.76 -17.58
CA LEU A 604 -17.99 1.58 -16.93
C LEU A 604 -18.57 2.24 -15.68
N ARG A 605 -17.85 2.15 -14.57
CA ARG A 605 -18.18 2.82 -13.30
C ARG A 605 -17.02 3.70 -12.83
N LEU A 606 -17.32 4.96 -12.57
CA LEU A 606 -16.39 5.92 -11.98
C LEU A 606 -16.69 6.08 -10.49
N TYR A 607 -15.78 5.63 -9.62
CA TYR A 607 -15.89 5.79 -8.17
C TYR A 607 -15.13 7.04 -7.74
N VAL A 608 -15.84 7.93 -7.04
CA VAL A 608 -15.35 9.23 -6.59
C VAL A 608 -15.72 9.46 -5.12
N PRO A 609 -15.19 10.50 -4.43
CA PRO A 609 -15.50 10.73 -3.02
C PRO A 609 -17.01 10.79 -2.75
N ALA A 610 -17.45 10.23 -1.63
CA ALA A 610 -18.86 10.25 -1.26
C ALA A 610 -19.40 11.67 -1.15
N GLY A 611 -20.52 11.93 -1.84
CA GLY A 611 -21.15 13.25 -1.89
C GLY A 611 -20.68 14.11 -3.06
N ALA A 612 -19.81 13.60 -3.94
CA ALA A 612 -19.51 14.28 -5.19
C ALA A 612 -20.77 14.44 -6.05
N GLU A 613 -20.92 15.59 -6.68
CA GLU A 613 -22.11 15.92 -7.48
C GLU A 613 -21.75 15.89 -8.96
N LEU A 614 -22.39 14.99 -9.73
CA LEU A 614 -22.21 14.96 -11.18
C LEU A 614 -22.79 16.23 -11.81
N ILE A 615 -21.95 16.98 -12.54
CA ILE A 615 -22.35 18.21 -13.24
C ILE A 615 -22.75 17.88 -14.68
N ALA A 616 -21.95 17.08 -15.36
CA ALA A 616 -22.17 16.71 -16.76
C ALA A 616 -21.39 15.44 -17.10
N ALA A 617 -21.88 14.69 -18.09
CA ALA A 617 -21.18 13.52 -18.62
C ALA A 617 -21.61 13.25 -20.06
N GLY A 618 -20.78 12.55 -20.83
CA GLY A 618 -21.11 12.22 -22.22
C GLY A 618 -20.15 11.21 -22.88
N GLY A 619 -20.43 10.90 -24.15
CA GLY A 619 -19.65 9.93 -24.94
C GLY A 619 -20.14 8.48 -24.88
N PHE A 620 -21.26 8.23 -24.19
CA PHE A 620 -21.77 6.88 -23.95
C PHE A 620 -22.45 6.26 -25.17
N THR A 621 -22.33 4.94 -25.28
CA THR A 621 -22.97 4.11 -26.31
C THR A 621 -23.61 2.93 -25.62
N PHE A 622 -24.90 2.73 -25.85
CA PHE A 622 -25.69 1.74 -25.14
C PHE A 622 -25.85 0.46 -25.97
N PRO A 623 -25.81 -0.73 -25.35
CA PRO A 623 -26.29 -1.94 -26.00
C PRO A 623 -27.79 -1.83 -26.33
N GLU A 624 -28.24 -2.61 -27.31
CA GLU A 624 -29.66 -2.64 -27.69
C GLU A 624 -30.52 -3.16 -26.53
N GLU A 625 -31.60 -2.45 -26.20
CA GLU A 625 -32.48 -2.77 -25.06
C GLU A 625 -33.07 -4.19 -25.16
N GLU A 626 -33.36 -4.66 -26.38
CA GLU A 626 -33.90 -6.00 -26.66
C GLU A 626 -32.90 -7.12 -26.34
N SER A 627 -31.61 -6.80 -26.16
CA SER A 627 -30.58 -7.79 -25.80
C SER A 627 -30.57 -8.14 -24.31
N PHE A 628 -31.23 -7.35 -23.46
CA PHE A 628 -31.28 -7.63 -22.03
C PHE A 628 -32.27 -8.76 -21.74
N LEU A 629 -31.79 -9.78 -21.03
CA LEU A 629 -32.57 -10.92 -20.60
C LEU A 629 -33.35 -10.55 -19.34
N VAL A 630 -34.66 -10.80 -19.33
CA VAL A 630 -35.53 -10.50 -18.19
C VAL A 630 -35.54 -11.70 -17.23
N PRO A 631 -35.11 -11.54 -15.96
CA PRO A 631 -35.26 -12.59 -14.95
C PRO A 631 -36.72 -12.91 -14.69
N GLU A 632 -37.01 -14.18 -14.41
CA GLU A 632 -38.36 -14.61 -14.03
C GLU A 632 -38.83 -13.90 -12.75
N GLU A 633 -40.13 -13.60 -12.65
CA GLU A 633 -40.69 -12.84 -11.51
C GLU A 633 -40.43 -13.48 -10.13
N TRP A 634 -40.28 -14.80 -10.09
CA TRP A 634 -40.05 -15.57 -8.87
C TRP A 634 -38.58 -15.63 -8.44
N TYR A 635 -37.65 -15.07 -9.23
CA TYR A 635 -36.25 -14.93 -8.82
C TYR A 635 -36.16 -13.95 -7.66
N GLN A 636 -35.29 -14.25 -6.71
CA GLN A 636 -35.10 -13.44 -5.51
C GLN A 636 -34.13 -12.30 -5.79
N ASP A 637 -34.38 -11.15 -5.19
CA ASP A 637 -33.41 -10.07 -5.16
C ASP A 637 -32.27 -10.45 -4.19
N ASP A 638 -31.05 -10.04 -4.53
CA ASP A 638 -29.89 -10.30 -3.68
C ASP A 638 -29.73 -9.24 -2.59
N SER A 639 -29.62 -9.67 -1.33
CA SER A 639 -29.50 -8.75 -0.19
C SER A 639 -28.17 -7.98 -0.19
N ASP A 640 -27.08 -8.62 -0.60
CA ASP A 640 -25.76 -7.98 -0.60
C ASP A 640 -25.71 -6.93 -1.70
N LEU A 641 -26.24 -7.24 -2.89
CA LEU A 641 -26.37 -6.28 -3.98
C LEU A 641 -27.22 -5.07 -3.57
N ALA A 642 -28.38 -5.29 -2.96
CA ALA A 642 -29.25 -4.21 -2.49
C ALA A 642 -28.60 -3.33 -1.39
N GLN A 643 -27.71 -3.91 -0.57
CA GLN A 643 -26.99 -3.18 0.47
C GLN A 643 -25.77 -2.42 -0.06
N LEU A 644 -25.02 -3.03 -0.97
CA LEU A 644 -23.73 -2.54 -1.45
C LEU A 644 -23.87 -1.62 -2.67
N GLU A 645 -24.89 -1.80 -3.49
CA GLU A 645 -25.16 -1.01 -4.70
C GLU A 645 -26.47 -0.23 -4.55
N VAL A 646 -26.44 0.86 -3.77
CA VAL A 646 -27.65 1.64 -3.48
C VAL A 646 -27.90 2.66 -4.59
N ASP A 647 -29.02 2.50 -5.30
CA ASP A 647 -29.43 3.42 -6.37
C ASP A 647 -29.87 4.78 -5.81
N GLU A 648 -29.31 5.86 -6.35
CA GLU A 648 -29.62 7.24 -6.00
C GLU A 648 -30.35 7.99 -7.13
N GLY A 649 -30.46 7.39 -8.31
CA GLY A 649 -31.17 7.93 -9.46
C GLY A 649 -30.36 7.94 -10.75
N ILE A 650 -30.82 8.75 -11.71
CA ILE A 650 -30.23 8.86 -13.04
C ILE A 650 -30.01 10.34 -13.36
N HIS A 651 -28.82 10.68 -13.85
CA HIS A 651 -28.54 11.99 -14.42
C HIS A 651 -29.26 12.11 -15.77
N VAL A 652 -30.32 12.93 -15.80
CA VAL A 652 -31.30 12.97 -16.90
C VAL A 652 -30.68 13.30 -18.26
N GLU A 653 -29.66 14.17 -18.31
CA GLU A 653 -29.09 14.62 -19.58
C GLU A 653 -28.19 13.55 -20.23
N SER A 654 -27.51 12.72 -19.43
CA SER A 654 -26.53 11.74 -19.92
C SER A 654 -26.98 10.29 -19.80
N GLY A 655 -28.08 10.03 -19.08
CA GLY A 655 -28.51 8.68 -18.73
C GLY A 655 -27.59 7.96 -17.73
N THR A 656 -26.64 8.69 -17.12
CA THR A 656 -25.68 8.11 -16.18
C THR A 656 -26.39 7.69 -14.90
N ARG A 657 -26.23 6.42 -14.52
CA ARG A 657 -26.76 5.88 -13.26
C ARG A 657 -25.90 6.35 -12.10
N LEU A 658 -26.55 6.80 -11.03
CA LEU A 658 -25.92 7.29 -9.82
C LEU A 658 -26.15 6.27 -8.71
N THR A 659 -25.07 5.74 -8.15
CA THR A 659 -25.13 4.78 -7.04
C THR A 659 -24.21 5.22 -5.91
N ARG A 660 -24.53 4.75 -4.70
CA ARG A 660 -23.64 4.82 -3.55
C ARG A 660 -23.15 3.42 -3.21
N GLU A 661 -21.85 3.22 -3.36
CA GLU A 661 -21.18 1.93 -3.20
C GLU A 661 -19.94 2.10 -2.33
N PHE A 662 -19.73 1.23 -1.33
CA PHE A 662 -18.49 1.20 -0.52
C PHE A 662 -18.02 2.56 0.04
N GLY A 663 -18.98 3.41 0.44
CA GLY A 663 -18.68 4.76 0.94
C GLY A 663 -18.13 5.71 -0.12
N LYS A 664 -18.48 5.48 -1.39
CA LYS A 664 -18.17 6.32 -2.55
C LYS A 664 -19.46 6.71 -3.28
N THR A 665 -19.40 7.79 -4.03
CA THR A 665 -20.40 8.10 -5.07
C THR A 665 -19.90 7.48 -6.38
N VAL A 666 -20.80 6.88 -7.14
CA VAL A 666 -20.45 6.14 -8.36
C VAL A 666 -21.28 6.60 -9.53
N PHE A 667 -20.62 6.86 -10.65
CA PHE A 667 -21.24 7.21 -11.92
C PHE A 667 -21.07 6.03 -12.89
N GLY A 668 -22.17 5.33 -13.18
CA GLY A 668 -22.19 4.15 -14.05
C GLY A 668 -22.83 4.42 -15.39
N ASN A 669 -22.20 4.01 -16.49
CA ASN A 669 -22.81 4.07 -17.83
C ASN A 669 -22.13 3.12 -18.83
N TRP A 670 -22.73 2.97 -20.01
CA TRP A 670 -22.30 2.03 -21.04
C TRP A 670 -21.31 2.64 -22.03
N LEU A 671 -20.39 1.79 -22.48
CA LEU A 671 -19.43 2.07 -23.54
C LEU A 671 -19.26 0.81 -24.39
N VAL A 672 -19.41 0.95 -25.71
CA VAL A 672 -19.30 -0.13 -26.68
C VAL A 672 -18.22 0.27 -27.66
N VAL A 673 -17.16 -0.53 -27.76
CA VAL A 673 -16.03 -0.27 -28.65
C VAL A 673 -15.91 -1.40 -29.64
N GLU A 674 -16.13 -1.11 -30.91
CA GLU A 674 -15.96 -2.06 -32.01
C GLU A 674 -14.47 -2.31 -32.31
N PRO A 675 -14.09 -3.49 -32.83
CA PRO A 675 -12.71 -3.76 -33.24
C PRO A 675 -12.19 -2.75 -34.26
N GLY A 676 -11.03 -2.16 -33.98
CA GLY A 676 -10.40 -1.11 -34.79
C GLY A 676 -10.84 0.31 -34.46
N GLU A 677 -11.85 0.49 -33.60
CA GLU A 677 -12.40 1.78 -33.21
C GLU A 677 -11.85 2.28 -31.87
N GLU A 678 -12.13 3.54 -31.58
CA GLU A 678 -11.80 4.22 -30.33
C GLU A 678 -13.04 4.96 -29.86
N ALA A 679 -13.29 4.90 -28.54
CA ALA A 679 -14.37 5.63 -27.91
C ALA A 679 -13.84 6.44 -26.72
N GLU A 680 -14.45 7.60 -26.49
CA GLU A 680 -14.11 8.53 -25.42
C GLU A 680 -15.36 8.82 -24.61
N VAL A 681 -15.27 8.67 -23.29
CA VAL A 681 -16.30 9.11 -22.34
C VAL A 681 -15.71 10.13 -21.38
N TRP A 682 -16.54 11.03 -20.89
CA TRP A 682 -16.11 12.04 -19.93
C TRP A 682 -17.15 12.27 -18.83
N PHE A 683 -16.65 12.64 -17.65
CA PHE A 683 -17.44 12.97 -16.47
C PHE A 683 -16.86 14.25 -15.87
N THR A 684 -17.72 15.23 -15.61
CA THR A 684 -17.38 16.44 -14.86
C THR A 684 -18.21 16.47 -13.59
N TYR A 685 -17.55 16.57 -12.44
CA TYR A 685 -18.22 16.54 -11.13
C TYR A 685 -17.59 17.52 -10.14
N ARG A 686 -18.35 17.88 -9.12
CA ARG A 686 -17.88 18.73 -8.02
C ARG A 686 -17.52 17.86 -6.82
N LEU A 687 -16.37 18.12 -6.21
CA LEU A 687 -16.00 17.46 -4.96
C LEU A 687 -16.82 17.97 -3.77
N PRO A 688 -17.07 17.13 -2.75
CA PRO A 688 -17.88 17.47 -1.59
C PRO A 688 -17.16 18.36 -0.56
N PHE A 689 -15.91 18.73 -0.82
CA PHE A 689 -15.09 19.56 0.07
C PHE A 689 -14.42 20.71 -0.69
N SER A 690 -13.97 21.72 0.06
CA SER A 690 -13.23 22.86 -0.48
C SER A 690 -11.73 22.72 -0.26
N ALA A 691 -10.93 23.15 -1.25
CA ALA A 691 -9.48 23.29 -1.11
C ALA A 691 -9.09 24.28 0.01
N PHE A 692 -9.93 25.28 0.30
CA PHE A 692 -9.58 26.39 1.21
C PHE A 692 -10.18 26.28 2.62
N ASP A 693 -10.90 25.19 2.94
CA ASP A 693 -11.49 25.01 4.26
C ASP A 693 -10.47 24.61 5.34
N ALA A 694 -10.74 24.94 6.61
CA ALA A 694 -9.82 24.63 7.71
C ALA A 694 -9.62 23.11 7.94
N SER A 695 -10.58 22.28 7.54
CA SER A 695 -10.49 20.82 7.62
C SER A 695 -9.56 20.21 6.56
N SER A 696 -9.46 20.80 5.36
CA SER A 696 -8.46 20.40 4.36
C SER A 696 -7.03 20.83 4.74
N GLN A 697 -6.91 21.73 5.73
CA GLN A 697 -5.64 22.19 6.30
C GLN A 697 -5.20 21.39 7.54
N ALA A 698 -6.04 20.52 8.11
CA ALA A 698 -5.71 19.75 9.30
C ALA A 698 -4.79 18.56 8.95
N SER A 699 -3.60 18.49 9.56
CA SER A 699 -2.67 17.36 9.38
C SER A 699 -3.19 16.09 10.06
N PRO A 700 -3.19 14.92 9.40
CA PRO A 700 -3.14 13.63 10.08
C PRO A 700 -1.74 13.50 10.70
N ARG A 701 -1.65 13.44 12.04
CA ARG A 701 -0.41 13.23 12.81
C ARG A 701 0.81 14.06 12.37
N SER A 702 0.79 15.35 12.68
CA SER A 702 2.04 16.05 12.98
C SER A 702 2.27 15.99 14.48
N GLU A 703 2.78 14.87 14.98
CA GLU A 703 3.75 14.99 16.07
C GLU A 703 5.01 15.55 15.41
N SER A 704 5.09 16.88 15.40
CA SER A 704 6.29 17.58 14.96
C SER A 704 7.50 16.97 15.65
N PRO A 705 8.51 16.47 14.90
CA PRO A 705 9.74 16.01 15.53
C PRO A 705 10.36 17.17 16.33
N SER A 706 10.77 16.88 17.55
CA SER A 706 11.15 17.83 18.61
C SER A 706 12.38 18.71 18.31
N TRP A 707 12.94 18.67 17.10
CA TRP A 707 14.09 19.46 16.69
C TRP A 707 13.78 20.95 16.43
N THR A 708 12.50 21.36 16.40
CA THR A 708 12.12 22.79 16.37
C THR A 708 12.36 23.53 17.70
N ALA A 709 12.88 22.85 18.74
CA ALA A 709 13.28 23.48 20.00
C ALA A 709 14.64 24.21 19.96
N ALA A 710 15.29 24.34 18.79
CA ALA A 710 16.50 25.13 18.62
C ALA A 710 16.21 26.52 18.00
N GLY A 711 15.84 27.48 18.85
CA GLY A 711 16.31 28.87 18.74
C GLY A 711 15.86 29.76 17.58
N TRP A 712 15.03 29.32 16.62
CA TRP A 712 14.49 30.18 15.57
C TRP A 712 13.05 30.59 15.88
N ARG A 713 12.86 31.82 16.36
CA ARG A 713 11.56 32.50 16.31
C ARG A 713 11.51 33.29 14.99
N PRO A 714 10.86 32.82 13.93
CA PRO A 714 10.54 33.73 12.83
C PRO A 714 9.59 34.78 13.39
N GLY A 715 9.88 36.04 13.09
CA GLY A 715 8.95 37.14 13.36
C GLY A 715 7.57 36.80 12.77
N ARG A 716 6.51 37.35 13.37
CA ARG A 716 5.14 37.27 12.86
C ARG A 716 5.05 37.84 11.43
N ALA A 717 5.48 37.07 10.43
CA ALA A 717 4.93 37.14 9.10
C ALA A 717 3.52 36.55 9.20
N ALA A 718 2.53 37.23 8.62
CA ALA A 718 1.21 36.62 8.47
C ALA A 718 1.42 35.28 7.77
N ALA A 719 1.01 34.17 8.41
CA ALA A 719 1.09 32.86 7.76
C ALA A 719 0.34 32.98 6.44
N SER A 720 1.09 32.88 5.34
CA SER A 720 0.55 32.79 3.99
C SER A 720 -0.50 31.69 3.98
N ALA A 721 -1.66 31.95 3.36
CA ALA A 721 -2.71 30.95 3.29
C ALA A 721 -2.14 29.74 2.51
N THR A 722 -2.21 28.56 3.13
CA THR A 722 -1.79 27.30 2.49
C THR A 722 -3.01 26.47 2.16
N SER A 723 -2.91 25.69 1.09
CA SER A 723 -3.94 24.76 0.63
C SER A 723 -3.30 23.42 0.32
N ARG A 724 -3.98 22.33 0.65
CA ARG A 724 -3.52 20.97 0.39
C ARG A 724 -4.55 20.29 -0.49
N TYR A 725 -4.08 19.64 -1.53
CA TYR A 725 -4.89 18.77 -2.34
C TYR A 725 -4.16 17.45 -2.50
N SER A 726 -4.90 16.35 -2.32
CA SER A 726 -4.40 15.00 -2.56
C SER A 726 -5.46 14.17 -3.27
N LEU A 727 -4.98 13.30 -4.14
CA LEU A 727 -5.76 12.37 -4.95
C LEU A 727 -5.21 10.96 -4.75
N VAL A 728 -6.08 10.01 -4.45
CA VAL A 728 -5.77 8.58 -4.47
C VAL A 728 -6.41 7.99 -5.73
N VAL A 729 -5.59 7.43 -6.61
CA VAL A 729 -6.01 6.73 -7.81
C VAL A 729 -5.82 5.25 -7.58
N GLN A 730 -6.92 4.53 -7.47
CA GLN A 730 -6.89 3.10 -7.22
C GLN A 730 -6.95 2.32 -8.54
N LYS A 731 -6.09 1.33 -8.68
CA LYS A 731 -6.04 0.41 -9.82
C LYS A 731 -7.14 -0.63 -9.72
N GLN A 732 -7.81 -0.89 -10.84
CA GLN A 732 -8.65 -2.07 -11.02
C GLN A 732 -7.78 -3.30 -11.33
N SER A 733 -8.03 -4.40 -10.62
CA SER A 733 -7.39 -5.70 -10.90
C SER A 733 -7.62 -6.14 -12.34
N GLY A 734 -6.62 -6.76 -12.96
CA GLY A 734 -6.68 -7.23 -14.35
C GLY A 734 -6.66 -6.14 -15.44
N SER A 735 -6.77 -4.86 -15.07
CA SER A 735 -6.69 -3.74 -16.01
C SER A 735 -5.27 -3.15 -16.08
N GLU A 736 -4.89 -2.71 -17.27
CA GLU A 736 -3.76 -1.81 -17.48
C GLU A 736 -4.27 -0.46 -17.97
N SER A 737 -3.74 0.64 -17.42
CA SER A 737 -4.13 1.98 -17.84
C SER A 737 -2.95 2.93 -17.81
N VAL A 738 -2.88 3.81 -18.81
CA VAL A 738 -2.06 5.00 -18.72
C VAL A 738 -2.88 6.08 -18.03
N PHE A 739 -2.37 6.60 -16.92
CA PHE A 739 -3.03 7.62 -16.12
C PHE A 739 -2.28 8.94 -16.21
N SER A 740 -3.01 10.04 -16.39
CA SER A 740 -2.46 11.38 -16.23
C SER A 740 -3.36 12.25 -15.37
N THR A 741 -2.76 13.15 -14.60
CA THR A 741 -3.49 14.11 -13.78
C THR A 741 -2.90 15.51 -13.89
N GLN A 742 -3.79 16.51 -13.89
CA GLN A 742 -3.44 17.92 -13.77
C GLN A 742 -4.21 18.54 -12.60
N ILE A 743 -3.49 19.28 -11.75
CA ILE A 743 -4.05 19.96 -10.58
C ILE A 743 -3.81 21.45 -10.78
N ILE A 744 -4.88 22.23 -10.89
CA ILE A 744 -4.82 23.63 -11.31
C ILE A 744 -5.48 24.53 -10.26
N TYR A 745 -4.71 25.47 -9.71
CA TYR A 745 -5.19 26.49 -8.76
C TYR A 745 -5.41 27.86 -9.42
N PRO A 746 -6.19 28.75 -8.80
CA PRO A 746 -6.35 30.12 -9.29
C PRO A 746 -5.02 30.87 -9.34
N SER A 747 -4.96 31.93 -10.17
CA SER A 747 -3.81 32.84 -10.18
C SER A 747 -3.53 33.41 -8.78
N GLY A 748 -2.25 33.47 -8.41
CA GLY A 748 -1.82 33.93 -7.08
C GLY A 748 -1.48 32.81 -6.10
N TRP A 749 -1.66 31.54 -6.48
CA TRP A 749 -1.15 30.39 -5.76
C TRP A 749 0.11 29.82 -6.43
N GLN A 750 1.02 29.27 -5.64
CA GLN A 750 2.22 28.57 -6.12
C GLN A 750 2.44 27.26 -5.35
N PRO A 751 2.94 26.20 -5.98
CA PRO A 751 3.30 24.98 -5.26
C PRO A 751 4.55 25.21 -4.41
N VAL A 752 4.52 24.69 -3.18
CA VAL A 752 5.64 24.74 -2.22
C VAL A 752 6.10 23.35 -1.79
N TRP A 753 5.30 22.31 -2.04
CA TRP A 753 5.63 20.91 -1.77
C TRP A 753 4.87 19.96 -2.70
N ARG A 754 5.44 18.79 -2.94
CA ARG A 754 4.90 17.69 -3.75
C ARG A 754 5.19 16.34 -3.11
N THR A 755 4.32 15.36 -3.35
CA THR A 755 4.46 13.97 -2.83
C THR A 755 5.62 13.20 -3.46
N SER A 756 5.86 13.36 -4.76
CA SER A 756 6.92 12.66 -5.52
C SER A 756 7.64 13.62 -6.45
N GLU A 757 8.88 13.29 -6.81
CA GLU A 757 9.63 14.02 -7.84
C GLU A 757 9.01 13.91 -9.23
N ASP A 758 8.27 12.83 -9.50
CA ASP A 758 7.55 12.59 -10.76
C ASP A 758 6.40 13.58 -10.97
N LEU A 759 5.90 14.17 -9.87
CA LEU A 759 4.89 15.21 -9.92
C LEU A 759 5.55 16.54 -10.35
N ALA A 760 5.42 16.88 -11.61
CA ALA A 760 5.98 18.09 -12.20
C ALA A 760 5.23 19.34 -11.69
N LEU A 761 5.96 20.29 -11.08
CA LEU A 761 5.36 21.53 -10.58
C LEU A 761 5.24 22.58 -11.69
N GLY A 762 4.02 23.11 -11.84
CA GLY A 762 3.70 24.23 -12.71
C GLY A 762 3.72 25.58 -11.98
N ARG A 763 3.28 26.64 -12.67
CA ARG A 763 3.22 28.01 -12.08
C ARG A 763 2.21 28.13 -10.94
N ASN A 764 1.08 27.44 -11.08
CA ASN A 764 -0.09 27.48 -10.21
C ASN A 764 -0.68 26.08 -10.01
N GLY A 765 0.14 25.03 -10.05
CA GLY A 765 -0.38 23.67 -10.05
C GLY A 765 0.70 22.61 -10.18
N ALA A 766 0.27 21.40 -10.50
CA ALA A 766 1.13 20.25 -10.73
C ALA A 766 0.54 19.28 -11.75
N ALA A 767 1.37 18.47 -12.38
CA ALA A 767 0.94 17.46 -13.35
C ALA A 767 1.79 16.18 -13.26
N LEU A 768 1.18 15.04 -13.54
CA LEU A 768 1.80 13.71 -13.54
C LEU A 768 1.25 12.87 -14.70
N SER A 769 2.08 12.01 -15.26
CA SER A 769 1.69 10.96 -16.19
C SER A 769 2.43 9.68 -15.83
N ALA A 770 1.73 8.55 -15.70
CA ALA A 770 2.30 7.27 -15.29
C ALA A 770 1.51 6.10 -15.88
N LYS A 771 2.12 4.92 -15.95
CA LYS A 771 1.38 3.65 -16.10
C LYS A 771 0.86 3.24 -14.72
N LEU A 772 -0.42 2.92 -14.62
CA LEU A 772 -1.06 2.54 -13.35
C LEU A 772 -0.82 1.05 -13.07
N GLU A 773 0.37 0.71 -12.59
CA GLU A 773 0.76 -0.67 -12.25
C GLU A 773 0.30 -1.07 -10.84
N SER A 774 0.15 -0.09 -9.95
CA SER A 774 -0.39 -0.21 -8.59
C SER A 774 -1.22 1.04 -8.24
N ASP A 775 -1.75 1.09 -7.02
CA ASP A 775 -2.45 2.29 -6.53
C ASP A 775 -1.48 3.48 -6.42
N LEU A 776 -1.94 4.66 -6.80
CA LEU A 776 -1.13 5.87 -6.90
C LEU A 776 -1.69 6.96 -5.98
N ALA A 777 -0.82 7.59 -5.19
CA ALA A 777 -1.18 8.75 -4.37
C ALA A 777 -0.44 10.00 -4.83
N VAL A 778 -1.18 11.05 -5.15
CA VAL A 778 -0.65 12.35 -5.60
C VAL A 778 -1.02 13.42 -4.59
N GLY A 779 -0.09 14.31 -4.27
CA GLY A 779 -0.35 15.40 -3.33
C GLY A 779 0.49 16.63 -3.63
N VAL A 780 -0.14 17.80 -3.47
CA VAL A 780 0.50 19.10 -3.65
C VAL A 780 0.09 20.05 -2.51
N VAL A 781 1.06 20.79 -1.99
CA VAL A 781 0.80 21.92 -1.08
C VAL A 781 1.02 23.21 -1.85
N MET A 782 0.02 24.07 -1.80
CA MET A 782 -0.02 25.36 -2.45
C MET A 782 0.04 26.47 -1.40
N GLU A 783 0.74 27.55 -1.73
CA GLU A 783 0.84 28.75 -0.91
C GLU A 783 0.34 29.96 -1.69
N LYS A 784 -0.46 30.82 -1.05
CA LYS A 784 -0.94 32.07 -1.63
C LYS A 784 0.17 33.13 -1.57
N LYS A 785 0.50 33.69 -2.73
CA LYS A 785 1.48 34.78 -2.91
C LYS A 785 1.07 36.09 -2.25
#